data_AF-A0A3N1VIT6-F1
#
_entry.id   AF-A0A3N1VIT6-F1
#
_cell.length_a   1.000
_cell.length_b   1.000
_cell.length_c   1.000
_cell.angle_alpha   90.00
_cell.angle_beta   90.00
_cell.angle_gamma   90.00
#
_symmetry.space_group_name_H-M   'P 1'
#
loop_
_entity.id
_entity.type
_entity.pdbx_description
1 polymer ?
#
loop_
_entity_poly.entity_id
_entity_poly.type
_entity_poly.pdbx_seq_one_letter_code
_entity_poly.pdbx_strand_id
1 'polypeptide(L)'
;MSPCGVASLEEKLIAAVDDGAWEEVRCLLGHLGTRSWSRMRAPIWELVLDILFWCHAWAFPEKRLLDDGLVPQQKMRKVFSVLPAYLESKTYPLIRVLALAAPLPVPFREPQVRALWRRHLRHLRQRLRAHDRAVQRSQRRDAAGTKTPSHMTLRDLASLWRSDWQRKRVRFSRSRFLRIGRRIVAPGHNGPRRRRQITGFLREREIEKAAFHRVPVRGALRATWGGLGSHGSRFLERLVEATAVELRHVRRLALEVSRARRHVVLSLHNASAAACSGWAFEPVDVLTSASHYGHAFVEEVAREGARRAAVERHAEPRDLVKQLWIVWQRRLVHPKALHALWEAWARRALGCEHVFKDAFRAVSDLLDGDLPQDFPEESPLAWSGWLSLHQQFHWQNICRWRREKQRLWSKGFAFLRACVERGQAWLKDGRLEACVVPWIDKFFISSRREKDWTYLALLMEWIQREHLSPIVLLWEDTTRGCEPSLALALRKYWKPGTYQGFGIFGHDSWTRSNAEGVLTREAEPNRLYVLRPLDDTHAPQPLEAVLTGGVSPQSFFSLYDTSWKDGAYAFYTGTQVAPLTSIATEVDVVPAWVVFEGVQRPLGWFFRRVLRDRVLQGGSGALFRHAGVRLYARFANLL
;
A
#
# COMPACT_ATOMS: atom_id res chain seq x y z
N MET A 1 -44.84 0.75 -33.64
CA MET A 1 -44.63 0.98 -32.20
C MET A 1 -43.98 -0.26 -31.62
N SER A 2 -42.66 -0.22 -31.36
CA SER A 2 -41.97 -1.30 -30.65
C SER A 2 -42.49 -1.35 -29.22
N PRO A 3 -42.76 -2.54 -28.64
CA PRO A 3 -43.18 -2.62 -27.25
C PRO A 3 -42.03 -2.11 -26.39
N CYS A 4 -42.30 -1.12 -25.53
CA CYS A 4 -41.37 -0.72 -24.46
C CYS A 4 -40.97 -1.99 -23.68
N GLY A 5 -39.73 -2.45 -23.91
CA GLY A 5 -39.22 -3.68 -23.34
C GLY A 5 -39.15 -3.56 -21.82
N VAL A 6 -39.90 -4.40 -21.11
CA VAL A 6 -39.75 -4.54 -19.66
C VAL A 6 -38.34 -5.05 -19.41
N ALA A 7 -37.49 -4.22 -18.78
CA ALA A 7 -36.12 -4.60 -18.43
C ALA A 7 -36.13 -5.94 -17.67
N SER A 8 -35.24 -6.84 -18.08
CA SER A 8 -35.08 -8.14 -17.43
C SER A 8 -34.67 -7.97 -15.97
N LEU A 9 -34.97 -8.97 -15.13
CA LEU A 9 -34.56 -8.97 -13.71
C LEU A 9 -33.04 -8.78 -13.54
N GLU A 10 -32.27 -9.25 -14.51
CA GLU A 10 -30.82 -9.12 -14.56
C GLU A 10 -30.37 -7.67 -14.82
N GLU A 11 -31.00 -6.98 -15.78
CA GLU A 11 -30.73 -5.57 -16.08
C GLU A 11 -31.15 -4.67 -14.92
N LYS A 12 -32.29 -4.97 -14.27
CA LYS A 12 -32.73 -4.28 -13.06
C LYS A 12 -31.73 -4.43 -11.91
N LEU A 13 -31.15 -5.63 -11.74
CA LEU A 13 -30.15 -5.83 -10.69
C LEU A 13 -28.87 -5.02 -10.96
N ILE A 14 -28.40 -4.98 -12.20
CA ILE A 14 -27.23 -4.18 -12.57
C ILE A 14 -27.51 -2.70 -12.31
N ALA A 15 -28.63 -2.18 -12.83
CA ALA A 15 -29.02 -0.79 -12.63
C ALA A 15 -29.15 -0.44 -11.13
N ALA A 16 -29.84 -1.26 -10.35
CA ALA A 16 -29.99 -1.02 -8.90
C ALA A 16 -28.65 -1.02 -8.15
N VAL A 17 -27.66 -1.78 -8.61
CA VAL A 17 -26.31 -1.76 -8.03
C VAL A 17 -25.55 -0.51 -8.44
N ASP A 18 -25.60 -0.13 -9.72
CA ASP A 18 -24.96 1.06 -10.26
C ASP A 18 -25.53 2.34 -9.62
N ASP A 19 -26.84 2.35 -9.36
CA ASP A 19 -27.57 3.43 -8.69
C ASP A 19 -27.43 3.39 -7.16
N GLY A 20 -26.81 2.35 -6.59
CA GLY A 20 -26.67 2.19 -5.14
C GLY A 20 -28.00 1.96 -4.40
N ALA A 21 -29.05 1.49 -5.09
CA ALA A 21 -30.37 1.18 -4.55
C ALA A 21 -30.38 -0.16 -3.79
N TRP A 22 -29.61 -0.26 -2.69
CA TRP A 22 -29.32 -1.54 -2.02
C TRP A 22 -30.53 -2.27 -1.43
N GLU A 23 -31.61 -1.55 -1.13
CA GLU A 23 -32.89 -2.17 -0.73
C GLU A 23 -33.57 -2.88 -1.91
N GLU A 24 -33.53 -2.29 -3.11
CA GLU A 24 -33.97 -2.92 -4.33
C GLU A 24 -33.05 -4.10 -4.69
N VAL A 25 -31.73 -3.93 -4.56
CA VAL A 25 -30.75 -5.03 -4.73
C VAL A 25 -31.11 -6.21 -3.83
N ARG A 26 -31.41 -5.99 -2.55
CA ARG A 26 -31.86 -7.05 -1.63
C ARG A 26 -33.10 -7.77 -2.19
N CYS A 27 -34.11 -7.01 -2.61
CA CYS A 27 -35.35 -7.55 -3.17
C CYS A 27 -35.09 -8.40 -4.43
N LEU A 28 -34.32 -7.87 -5.37
CA LEU A 28 -33.96 -8.53 -6.63
C LEU A 28 -33.13 -9.80 -6.39
N LEU A 29 -32.18 -9.76 -5.44
CA LEU A 29 -31.42 -10.94 -5.01
C LEU A 29 -32.34 -12.02 -4.44
N GLY A 30 -33.33 -11.65 -3.61
CA GLY A 30 -34.35 -12.58 -3.12
C GLY A 30 -35.13 -13.27 -4.26
N HIS A 31 -35.58 -12.48 -5.25
CA HIS A 31 -36.26 -13.01 -6.44
C HIS A 31 -35.35 -13.91 -7.29
N LEU A 32 -34.07 -13.56 -7.45
CA LEU A 32 -33.08 -14.43 -8.12
C LEU A 32 -32.79 -15.70 -7.31
N GLY A 33 -32.87 -15.61 -5.98
CA GLY A 33 -32.75 -16.69 -5.02
C GLY A 33 -33.79 -17.79 -5.20
N THR A 34 -34.98 -17.48 -5.76
CA THR A 34 -36.03 -18.48 -6.04
C THR A 34 -35.96 -19.07 -7.46
N ARG A 35 -35.28 -18.42 -8.41
CA ARG A 35 -35.20 -18.87 -9.82
C ARG A 35 -34.11 -19.90 -10.10
N SER A 36 -34.27 -20.70 -11.16
CA SER A 36 -33.17 -21.56 -11.63
C SER A 36 -32.01 -20.73 -12.16
N TRP A 37 -30.80 -20.99 -11.66
CA TRP A 37 -29.60 -20.30 -12.15
C TRP A 37 -29.00 -20.95 -13.41
N SER A 38 -29.56 -22.05 -13.93
CA SER A 38 -28.98 -22.76 -15.09
C SER A 38 -28.94 -21.95 -16.39
N ARG A 39 -29.77 -20.91 -16.51
CA ARG A 39 -29.87 -20.04 -17.70
C ARG A 39 -29.36 -18.62 -17.47
N MET A 40 -28.81 -18.34 -16.29
CA MET A 40 -28.34 -17.00 -15.92
C MET A 40 -27.02 -16.67 -16.62
N ARG A 41 -26.89 -15.43 -17.12
CA ARG A 41 -25.68 -14.97 -17.81
C ARG A 41 -24.50 -14.85 -16.85
N ALA A 42 -23.28 -15.15 -17.34
CA ALA A 42 -22.04 -15.10 -16.55
C ALA A 42 -21.83 -13.79 -15.76
N PRO A 43 -22.10 -12.58 -16.31
CA PRO A 43 -21.92 -11.33 -15.56
C PRO A 43 -22.80 -11.22 -14.31
N ILE A 44 -24.00 -11.81 -14.33
CA ILE A 44 -24.90 -11.79 -13.17
C ILE A 44 -24.41 -12.71 -12.07
N TRP A 45 -23.83 -13.85 -12.45
CA TRP A 45 -23.14 -14.72 -11.51
C TRP A 45 -21.98 -14.00 -10.80
N GLU A 46 -21.20 -13.25 -11.57
CA GLU A 46 -20.09 -12.45 -11.05
C GLU A 46 -20.57 -11.40 -10.06
N LEU A 47 -21.59 -10.63 -10.45
CA LEU A 47 -22.18 -9.59 -9.63
C LEU A 47 -22.70 -10.14 -8.29
N VAL A 48 -23.50 -11.21 -8.33
CA VAL A 48 -24.05 -11.85 -7.12
C VAL A 48 -22.92 -12.34 -6.21
N LEU A 49 -21.87 -12.94 -6.76
CA LEU A 49 -20.73 -13.42 -5.99
C LEU A 49 -19.92 -12.27 -5.38
N ASP A 50 -19.70 -11.20 -6.13
CA ASP A 50 -19.00 -10.00 -5.65
C ASP A 50 -19.79 -9.38 -4.48
N ILE A 51 -21.11 -9.24 -4.58
CA ILE A 51 -21.98 -8.76 -3.48
C ILE A 51 -21.86 -9.67 -2.26
N LEU A 52 -21.99 -11.00 -2.45
CA LEU A 52 -21.93 -11.96 -1.34
C LEU A 52 -20.58 -11.93 -0.63
N PHE A 53 -19.47 -11.97 -1.37
CA PHE A 53 -18.14 -11.93 -0.75
C PHE A 53 -17.89 -10.58 -0.08
N TRP A 54 -18.33 -9.47 -0.69
CA TRP A 54 -18.22 -8.12 -0.14
C TRP A 54 -18.99 -7.97 1.18
N CYS A 55 -20.19 -8.55 1.30
CA CYS A 55 -20.93 -8.59 2.57
C CYS A 55 -20.21 -9.44 3.63
N HIS A 56 -19.73 -10.63 3.24
CA HIS A 56 -19.00 -11.52 4.13
C HIS A 56 -17.58 -11.04 4.46
N ALA A 57 -17.11 -9.94 3.86
CA ALA A 57 -15.81 -9.38 4.18
C ALA A 57 -15.67 -8.79 5.57
N TRP A 58 -16.77 -8.32 6.14
CA TRP A 58 -16.74 -7.47 7.34
C TRP A 58 -17.21 -8.19 8.60
N ALA A 59 -17.84 -9.36 8.46
CA ALA A 59 -18.32 -10.16 9.58
C ALA A 59 -18.12 -11.67 9.33
N PHE A 60 -17.57 -12.37 10.32
CA PHE A 60 -17.69 -13.83 10.48
C PHE A 60 -18.03 -14.10 11.94
N PRO A 61 -19.09 -14.85 12.31
CA PRO A 61 -20.17 -15.43 11.50
C PRO A 61 -21.57 -15.05 12.03
N GLU A 62 -22.45 -14.56 11.16
CA GLU A 62 -23.85 -14.95 11.26
C GLU A 62 -24.27 -15.43 9.89
N LYS A 63 -24.84 -16.63 9.87
CA LYS A 63 -25.25 -17.37 8.67
C LYS A 63 -26.40 -16.70 7.91
N ARG A 64 -26.82 -15.49 8.32
CA ARG A 64 -28.06 -14.82 7.90
C ARG A 64 -28.19 -14.64 6.39
N LEU A 65 -27.20 -14.15 5.65
CA LEU A 65 -27.35 -14.01 4.18
C LEU A 65 -27.63 -15.33 3.42
N LEU A 66 -27.11 -16.47 3.91
CA LEU A 66 -27.33 -17.78 3.29
C LEU A 66 -28.52 -18.53 3.89
N ASP A 67 -28.86 -18.25 5.15
CA ASP A 67 -29.96 -18.87 5.90
C ASP A 67 -31.29 -18.09 5.72
N ASP A 68 -31.24 -16.77 5.49
CA ASP A 68 -32.38 -15.87 5.17
C ASP A 68 -32.84 -16.01 3.70
N GLY A 69 -32.25 -16.95 2.94
CA GLY A 69 -32.76 -17.36 1.63
C GLY A 69 -32.40 -16.46 0.44
N LEU A 70 -31.64 -15.37 0.62
CA LEU A 70 -31.24 -14.47 -0.48
C LEU A 70 -30.47 -15.20 -1.58
N VAL A 71 -29.51 -16.06 -1.20
CA VAL A 71 -28.85 -16.98 -2.15
C VAL A 71 -28.71 -18.37 -1.51
N PRO A 72 -29.46 -19.38 -1.97
CA PRO A 72 -29.38 -20.71 -1.38
C PRO A 72 -27.97 -21.32 -1.52
N GLN A 73 -27.43 -21.85 -0.42
CA GLN A 73 -26.10 -22.48 -0.39
C GLN A 73 -25.92 -23.57 -1.46
N GLN A 74 -26.99 -24.29 -1.80
CA GLN A 74 -26.96 -25.31 -2.85
C GLN A 74 -26.57 -24.74 -4.21
N LYS A 75 -27.03 -23.53 -4.53
CA LYS A 75 -26.70 -22.88 -5.79
C LYS A 75 -25.24 -22.44 -5.84
N MET A 76 -24.72 -21.92 -4.72
CA MET A 76 -23.29 -21.62 -4.58
C MET A 76 -22.41 -22.87 -4.77
N ARG A 77 -22.83 -24.02 -4.22
CA ARG A 77 -22.15 -25.30 -4.46
C ARG A 77 -22.13 -25.67 -5.94
N LYS A 78 -23.22 -25.42 -6.67
CA LYS A 78 -23.30 -25.66 -8.11
C LYS A 78 -22.29 -24.80 -8.88
N VAL A 79 -22.19 -23.50 -8.57
CA VAL A 79 -21.19 -22.61 -9.16
C VAL A 79 -19.78 -23.11 -8.94
N PHE A 80 -19.41 -23.36 -7.69
CA PHE A 80 -18.05 -23.78 -7.38
C PHE A 80 -17.75 -25.18 -7.91
N SER A 81 -18.77 -26.03 -8.14
CA SER A 81 -18.61 -27.32 -8.83
C SER A 81 -18.29 -27.19 -10.32
N VAL A 82 -18.67 -26.06 -10.92
CA VAL A 82 -18.43 -25.73 -12.32
C VAL A 82 -17.63 -24.43 -12.35
N LEU A 83 -16.42 -24.43 -11.76
CA LEU A 83 -15.61 -23.22 -11.60
C LEU A 83 -15.32 -22.58 -12.97
N PRO A 84 -15.92 -21.42 -13.32
CA PRO A 84 -15.64 -20.76 -14.58
C PRO A 84 -14.30 -20.03 -14.53
N ALA A 85 -13.73 -19.71 -15.69
CA ALA A 85 -12.44 -19.04 -15.79
C ALA A 85 -12.38 -17.70 -15.02
N TYR A 86 -13.50 -16.96 -14.96
CA TYR A 86 -13.55 -15.72 -14.20
C TYR A 86 -13.39 -15.95 -12.68
N LEU A 87 -13.98 -17.00 -12.09
CA LEU A 87 -13.85 -17.23 -10.64
C LEU A 87 -12.43 -17.54 -10.22
N GLU A 88 -11.69 -18.22 -11.08
CA GLU A 88 -10.29 -18.53 -10.80
C GLU A 88 -9.35 -17.31 -11.04
N SER A 89 -9.85 -16.18 -11.56
CA SER A 89 -9.13 -14.89 -11.52
C SER A 89 -9.49 -14.03 -10.30
N LYS A 90 -10.60 -14.30 -9.60
CA LYS A 90 -11.06 -13.52 -8.45
C LYS A 90 -10.18 -13.73 -7.21
N THR A 91 -9.99 -12.65 -6.45
CA THR A 91 -9.17 -12.62 -5.22
C THR A 91 -9.97 -12.98 -3.97
N TYR A 92 -11.03 -13.77 -4.11
CA TYR A 92 -11.84 -14.21 -2.97
C TYR A 92 -11.02 -15.00 -1.96
N PRO A 93 -11.21 -14.79 -0.64
CA PRO A 93 -10.43 -15.49 0.37
C PRO A 93 -10.74 -16.98 0.30
N LEU A 94 -9.69 -17.79 0.10
CA LEU A 94 -9.86 -19.23 -0.14
C LEU A 94 -10.56 -19.92 1.03
N ILE A 95 -10.29 -19.47 2.26
CA ILE A 95 -10.94 -20.02 3.45
C ILE A 95 -12.46 -19.82 3.43
N ARG A 96 -12.94 -18.70 2.86
CA ARG A 96 -14.37 -18.40 2.71
C ARG A 96 -14.99 -19.22 1.59
N VAL A 97 -14.30 -19.29 0.44
CA VAL A 97 -14.71 -20.19 -0.65
C VAL A 97 -14.87 -21.63 -0.14
N LEU A 98 -13.88 -22.15 0.58
CA LEU A 98 -13.90 -23.50 1.15
C LEU A 98 -14.92 -23.69 2.28
N ALA A 99 -15.40 -22.61 2.89
CA ALA A 99 -16.50 -22.68 3.84
C ALA A 99 -17.83 -22.95 3.12
N LEU A 100 -18.01 -22.41 1.91
CA LEU A 100 -19.20 -22.55 1.08
C LEU A 100 -19.21 -23.86 0.29
N ALA A 101 -18.13 -24.15 -0.43
CA ALA A 101 -18.02 -25.31 -1.30
C ALA A 101 -16.55 -25.69 -1.60
N ALA A 102 -16.32 -26.91 -2.04
CA ALA A 102 -15.03 -27.32 -2.60
C ALA A 102 -15.00 -26.94 -4.09
N PRO A 103 -14.18 -25.95 -4.53
CA PRO A 103 -14.11 -25.59 -5.94
C PRO A 103 -13.59 -26.77 -6.75
N LEU A 104 -14.20 -27.06 -7.90
CA LEU A 104 -13.85 -28.18 -8.76
C LEU A 104 -13.53 -27.69 -10.19
N PRO A 105 -12.24 -27.40 -10.47
CA PRO A 105 -11.78 -27.05 -11.82
C PRO A 105 -12.08 -28.14 -12.84
N VAL A 106 -12.26 -27.75 -14.11
CA VAL A 106 -12.53 -28.66 -15.24
C VAL A 106 -11.57 -29.87 -15.28
N PRO A 107 -10.24 -29.71 -15.12
CA PRO A 107 -9.30 -30.83 -15.18
C PRO A 107 -9.46 -31.89 -14.07
N PHE A 108 -10.23 -31.59 -13.02
CA PHE A 108 -10.37 -32.46 -11.85
C PHE A 108 -11.77 -33.05 -11.72
N ARG A 109 -12.59 -32.96 -12.77
CA ARG A 109 -13.97 -33.47 -12.77
C ARG A 109 -14.04 -35.00 -12.87
N GLU A 110 -13.03 -35.68 -13.39
CA GLU A 110 -13.02 -37.15 -13.48
C GLU A 110 -13.17 -37.82 -12.10
N PRO A 111 -13.96 -38.91 -11.95
CA PRO A 111 -14.32 -39.47 -10.64
C PRO A 111 -13.12 -39.78 -9.72
N GLN A 112 -12.08 -40.42 -10.26
CA GLN A 112 -10.87 -40.81 -9.51
C GLN A 112 -10.06 -39.59 -9.05
N VAL A 113 -9.93 -38.58 -9.93
CA VAL A 113 -9.21 -37.34 -9.68
C VAL A 113 -9.99 -36.43 -8.71
N ARG A 114 -11.32 -36.40 -8.85
CA ARG A 114 -12.26 -35.65 -8.01
C ARG A 114 -12.19 -36.09 -6.55
N ALA A 115 -12.13 -37.40 -6.28
CA ALA A 115 -12.03 -37.93 -4.92
C ALA A 115 -10.72 -37.50 -4.24
N LEU A 116 -9.60 -37.60 -4.97
CA LEU A 116 -8.29 -37.13 -4.51
C LEU A 116 -8.31 -35.63 -4.24
N TRP A 117 -8.79 -34.83 -5.20
CA TRP A 117 -8.94 -33.38 -5.08
C TRP A 117 -9.72 -32.97 -3.82
N ARG A 118 -10.89 -33.58 -3.60
CA ARG A 118 -11.71 -33.32 -2.40
C ARG A 118 -11.01 -33.69 -1.10
N ARG A 119 -10.31 -34.83 -1.03
CA ARG A 119 -9.51 -35.22 0.14
C ARG A 119 -8.44 -34.16 0.44
N HIS A 120 -7.80 -33.68 -0.60
CA HIS A 120 -6.73 -32.71 -0.56
C HIS A 120 -7.21 -31.32 -0.11
N LEU A 121 -8.33 -30.84 -0.65
CA LEU A 121 -8.98 -29.62 -0.19
C LEU A 121 -9.46 -29.71 1.26
N ARG A 122 -9.90 -30.88 1.74
CA ARG A 122 -10.24 -31.07 3.17
C ARG A 122 -9.04 -30.80 4.08
N HIS A 123 -7.87 -31.35 3.74
CA HIS A 123 -6.64 -31.08 4.49
C HIS A 123 -6.21 -29.61 4.40
N LEU A 124 -6.30 -29.01 3.20
CA LEU A 124 -5.99 -27.59 3.02
C LEU A 124 -6.92 -26.71 3.87
N ARG A 125 -8.23 -26.98 3.86
CA ARG A 125 -9.23 -26.27 4.67
C ARG A 125 -8.91 -26.34 6.15
N GLN A 126 -8.54 -27.50 6.68
CA GLN A 126 -8.15 -27.65 8.09
C GLN A 126 -6.92 -26.79 8.42
N ARG A 127 -5.90 -26.80 7.56
CA ARG A 127 -4.69 -25.97 7.74
C ARG A 127 -4.99 -24.48 7.69
N LEU A 128 -5.78 -24.04 6.71
CA LEU A 128 -6.19 -22.64 6.59
C LEU A 128 -7.01 -22.18 7.80
N ARG A 129 -7.90 -23.02 8.34
CA ARG A 129 -8.63 -22.72 9.58
C ARG A 129 -7.69 -22.58 10.78
N ALA A 130 -6.72 -23.48 10.91
CA ALA A 130 -5.74 -23.41 12.00
C ALA A 130 -4.89 -22.13 11.88
N HIS A 131 -4.46 -21.78 10.67
CA HIS A 131 -3.73 -20.54 10.39
C HIS A 131 -4.57 -19.31 10.72
N ASP A 132 -5.81 -19.24 10.24
CA ASP A 132 -6.73 -18.11 10.47
C ASP A 132 -7.00 -17.90 11.97
N ARG A 133 -7.20 -18.98 12.74
CA ARG A 133 -7.30 -18.91 14.21
C ARG A 133 -6.02 -18.41 14.88
N ALA A 134 -4.86 -18.88 14.44
CA ALA A 134 -3.57 -18.45 14.99
C ALA A 134 -3.32 -16.96 14.72
N VAL A 135 -3.66 -16.52 13.51
CA VAL A 135 -3.63 -15.13 13.06
C VAL A 135 -4.56 -14.25 13.89
N GLN A 136 -5.83 -14.63 14.04
CA GLN A 136 -6.80 -13.88 14.86
C GLN A 136 -6.32 -13.73 16.31
N ARG A 137 -5.69 -14.77 16.88
CA ARG A 137 -5.06 -14.70 18.21
C ARG A 137 -3.88 -13.72 18.26
N SER A 138 -3.04 -13.69 17.21
CA SER A 138 -1.93 -12.71 17.11
C SER A 138 -2.43 -11.29 16.95
N GLN A 139 -3.48 -11.07 16.16
CA GLN A 139 -4.07 -9.74 15.93
C GLN A 139 -4.67 -9.13 17.19
N ARG A 140 -5.23 -9.95 18.10
CA ARG A 140 -5.70 -9.48 19.41
C ARG A 140 -4.55 -9.00 20.32
N ARG A 141 -3.31 -9.44 20.06
CA ARG A 141 -2.12 -9.09 20.86
C ARG A 141 -1.29 -7.95 20.25
N ASP A 142 -1.34 -7.75 18.94
CA ASP A 142 -0.59 -6.67 18.27
C ASP A 142 -1.36 -5.34 18.26
N ALA A 143 -1.04 -4.46 19.21
CA ALA A 143 -1.59 -3.11 19.29
C ALA A 143 -1.23 -2.20 18.10
N ALA A 144 -0.23 -2.56 17.29
CA ALA A 144 0.31 -1.74 16.21
C ALA A 144 -0.43 -1.86 14.87
N GLY A 145 -1.41 -2.78 14.72
CA GLY A 145 -2.19 -2.90 13.48
C GLY A 145 -1.39 -3.29 12.22
N THR A 146 -0.11 -3.63 12.35
CA THR A 146 0.82 -3.92 11.24
C THR A 146 0.65 -5.31 10.63
N LYS A 147 -0.16 -6.18 11.25
CA LYS A 147 -0.42 -7.55 10.78
C LYS A 147 -1.86 -7.69 10.29
N THR A 148 -2.15 -7.15 9.11
CA THR A 148 -3.18 -7.78 8.28
C THR A 148 -2.56 -9.07 7.74
N PRO A 149 -3.05 -10.26 8.14
CA PRO A 149 -2.65 -11.50 7.51
C PRO A 149 -3.00 -11.38 6.04
N SER A 150 -2.04 -11.63 5.17
CA SER A 150 -2.40 -11.83 3.78
C SER A 150 -3.11 -13.16 3.67
N HIS A 151 -4.35 -13.15 3.19
CA HIS A 151 -5.12 -14.38 3.02
C HIS A 151 -4.77 -15.02 1.68
N MET A 152 -4.65 -16.35 1.66
CA MET A 152 -4.61 -17.10 0.40
C MET A 152 -5.94 -16.91 -0.33
N THR A 153 -5.89 -16.65 -1.62
CA THR A 153 -7.07 -16.40 -2.47
C THR A 153 -7.41 -17.58 -3.37
N LEU A 154 -8.60 -17.54 -3.98
CA LEU A 154 -8.98 -18.50 -5.01
C LEU A 154 -8.05 -18.43 -6.23
N ARG A 155 -7.65 -17.22 -6.65
CA ARG A 155 -6.64 -17.00 -7.69
C ARG A 155 -5.29 -17.65 -7.37
N ASP A 156 -4.80 -17.51 -6.13
CA ASP A 156 -3.55 -18.15 -5.69
C ASP A 156 -3.62 -19.67 -5.81
N LEU A 157 -4.78 -20.23 -5.45
CA LEU A 157 -5.02 -21.66 -5.58
C LEU A 157 -5.11 -22.06 -7.07
N ALA A 158 -5.71 -21.22 -7.92
CA ALA A 158 -5.90 -21.48 -9.34
C ALA A 158 -4.63 -21.49 -10.18
N SER A 159 -3.63 -20.69 -9.81
CA SER A 159 -2.34 -20.71 -10.49
C SER A 159 -1.67 -22.10 -10.49
N LEU A 160 -2.04 -22.98 -9.54
CA LEU A 160 -1.51 -24.34 -9.44
C LEU A 160 -1.97 -25.28 -10.55
N TRP A 161 -3.11 -25.00 -11.19
CA TRP A 161 -3.63 -25.81 -12.30
C TRP A 161 -3.69 -25.08 -13.64
N ARG A 162 -3.48 -23.77 -13.66
CA ARG A 162 -3.47 -22.95 -14.88
C ARG A 162 -2.18 -23.01 -15.69
N SER A 163 -1.05 -23.51 -15.16
CA SER A 163 0.23 -23.47 -15.87
C SER A 163 0.17 -24.21 -17.21
N ASP A 164 0.15 -23.46 -18.30
CA ASP A 164 -0.29 -23.87 -19.65
C ASP A 164 0.54 -24.97 -20.33
N TRP A 165 1.76 -25.23 -19.86
CA TRP A 165 2.58 -26.34 -20.37
C TRP A 165 2.30 -27.71 -19.72
N GLN A 166 1.46 -27.77 -18.67
CA GLN A 166 1.12 -29.04 -18.00
C GLN A 166 -0.30 -29.54 -18.28
N ARG A 167 -1.09 -28.88 -19.14
CA ARG A 167 -2.42 -29.37 -19.55
C ARG A 167 -2.40 -30.81 -20.10
N LYS A 168 -1.25 -31.29 -20.59
CA LYS A 168 -1.10 -32.67 -21.12
C LYS A 168 -0.50 -33.71 -20.15
N ARG A 169 -0.02 -33.34 -18.95
CA ARG A 169 0.67 -34.30 -18.04
C ARG A 169 0.56 -33.99 -16.54
N VAL A 170 -0.56 -33.47 -16.02
CA VAL A 170 -0.76 -33.47 -14.56
C VAL A 170 -1.15 -34.88 -14.10
N ARG A 171 -0.17 -35.79 -13.97
CA ARG A 171 -0.35 -36.96 -13.11
C ARG A 171 -0.50 -36.46 -11.68
N PHE A 172 -1.65 -36.75 -11.10
CA PHE A 172 -2.05 -36.35 -9.75
C PHE A 172 -1.15 -37.05 -8.70
N SER A 173 0.07 -36.54 -8.50
CA SER A 173 0.97 -37.10 -7.48
C SER A 173 0.60 -36.60 -6.09
N ARG A 174 0.30 -37.53 -5.16
CA ARG A 174 0.06 -37.29 -3.72
C ARG A 174 1.07 -36.29 -3.11
N SER A 175 2.31 -36.30 -3.59
CA SER A 175 3.41 -35.45 -3.11
C SER A 175 3.30 -33.97 -3.49
N ARG A 176 2.66 -33.58 -4.61
CA ARG A 176 2.49 -32.15 -5.00
C ARG A 176 1.40 -31.44 -4.19
N PHE A 177 0.31 -32.13 -3.85
CA PHE A 177 -0.77 -31.50 -3.10
C PHE A 177 -0.51 -31.51 -1.58
N LEU A 178 0.16 -32.54 -1.04
CA LEU A 178 0.64 -32.53 0.35
C LEU A 178 1.71 -31.45 0.61
N ARG A 179 2.32 -30.90 -0.45
CA ARG A 179 3.19 -29.71 -0.42
C ARG A 179 2.43 -28.39 -0.26
N ILE A 180 1.11 -28.32 -0.49
CA ILE A 180 0.29 -27.09 -0.38
C ILE A 180 -0.03 -26.79 1.10
N GLY A 181 1.04 -26.55 1.85
CA GLY A 181 1.07 -26.42 3.31
C GLY A 181 2.30 -27.09 3.94
N ARG A 182 3.06 -27.92 3.19
CA ARG A 182 4.43 -28.34 3.56
C ARG A 182 5.54 -27.55 2.84
N ARG A 183 5.24 -26.78 1.78
CA ARG A 183 6.18 -25.89 1.07
C ARG A 183 6.04 -24.41 1.40
N ILE A 184 5.06 -24.05 2.23
CA ILE A 184 5.01 -22.72 2.86
C ILE A 184 6.04 -22.63 4.01
N VAL A 185 6.58 -23.78 4.46
CA VAL A 185 7.88 -23.87 5.15
C VAL A 185 8.90 -24.35 4.10
N ALA A 186 9.87 -23.48 3.77
CA ALA A 186 11.06 -23.64 2.93
C ALA A 186 11.23 -24.90 2.02
N PRO A 187 11.38 -24.74 0.69
CA PRO A 187 12.17 -25.65 -0.13
C PRO A 187 13.63 -25.17 -0.17
N GLY A 188 14.51 -25.75 0.63
CA GLY A 188 15.93 -25.36 0.65
C GLY A 188 16.83 -26.11 1.63
N HIS A 189 16.60 -27.41 1.85
CA HIS A 189 17.66 -28.30 2.31
C HIS A 189 18.14 -29.08 1.09
N ASN A 190 19.19 -28.56 0.48
CA ASN A 190 20.25 -29.29 -0.21
C ASN A 190 21.47 -28.37 -0.09
N GLY A 191 22.52 -28.85 0.59
CA GLY A 191 23.65 -28.04 1.03
C GLY A 191 24.39 -27.32 -0.11
N PRO A 192 25.18 -26.29 0.22
CA PRO A 192 25.92 -25.51 -0.76
C PRO A 192 27.02 -26.36 -1.39
N ARG A 193 26.87 -26.73 -2.68
CA ARG A 193 28.04 -27.02 -3.51
C ARG A 193 28.76 -25.70 -3.76
N ARG A 194 29.88 -25.51 -3.05
CA ARG A 194 30.89 -24.47 -3.32
C ARG A 194 31.14 -24.36 -4.82
N ARG A 195 30.93 -23.19 -5.41
CA ARG A 195 31.54 -22.82 -6.70
C ARG A 195 32.25 -21.48 -6.57
N ARG A 196 33.45 -21.50 -7.15
CA ARG A 196 34.60 -20.62 -6.95
C ARG A 196 34.31 -19.15 -7.22
N GLN A 197 34.94 -18.30 -6.41
CA GLN A 197 35.13 -16.88 -6.67
C GLN A 197 35.81 -16.69 -8.02
N ILE A 198 35.26 -15.78 -8.84
CA ILE A 198 36.01 -15.12 -9.90
C ILE A 198 36.01 -13.65 -9.52
N THR A 199 37.19 -13.18 -9.13
CA THR A 199 37.55 -11.78 -8.97
C THR A 199 37.77 -11.16 -10.34
N GLY A 200 37.24 -9.96 -10.56
CA GLY A 200 37.49 -9.17 -11.76
C GLY A 200 37.08 -7.72 -11.51
N PHE A 201 38.08 -6.88 -11.24
CA PHE A 201 38.01 -5.43 -11.20
C PHE A 201 37.56 -4.86 -12.55
N LEU A 202 36.55 -3.98 -12.58
CA LEU A 202 36.32 -3.04 -13.69
C LEU A 202 35.74 -1.71 -13.19
N ARG A 203 36.19 -0.65 -13.88
CA ARG A 203 36.20 0.78 -13.51
C ARG A 203 34.82 1.47 -13.51
N GLU A 204 34.72 2.48 -12.64
CA GLU A 204 33.52 3.21 -12.19
C GLU A 204 32.81 4.15 -13.20
N ARG A 205 33.24 4.30 -14.46
CA ARG A 205 32.70 5.36 -15.34
C ARG A 205 31.75 4.92 -16.46
N GLU A 206 31.49 3.62 -16.64
CA GLU A 206 30.50 3.12 -17.62
C GLU A 206 29.25 2.47 -16.97
N ILE A 207 29.14 2.53 -15.65
CA ILE A 207 28.12 1.81 -14.86
C ILE A 207 26.74 2.52 -14.86
N GLU A 208 26.70 3.83 -15.11
CA GLU A 208 25.47 4.63 -14.88
C GLU A 208 24.35 4.41 -15.91
N LYS A 209 24.63 3.86 -17.09
CA LYS A 209 23.61 3.41 -18.06
C LYS A 209 23.50 1.89 -18.22
N ALA A 210 24.52 1.13 -17.81
CA ALA A 210 24.52 -0.32 -17.87
C ALA A 210 23.92 -1.02 -16.63
N ALA A 211 23.71 -0.29 -15.52
CA ALA A 211 23.22 -0.83 -14.24
C ALA A 211 21.86 -1.54 -14.33
N PHE A 212 20.98 -1.15 -15.28
CA PHE A 212 19.67 -1.80 -15.46
C PHE A 212 19.71 -3.05 -16.35
N HIS A 213 20.75 -3.19 -17.18
CA HIS A 213 20.80 -4.21 -18.24
C HIS A 213 21.46 -5.52 -17.80
N ARG A 214 22.32 -5.52 -16.79
CA ARG A 214 23.02 -6.74 -16.31
C ARG A 214 23.28 -6.72 -14.80
N VAL A 215 22.23 -6.67 -13.97
CA VAL A 215 22.38 -7.09 -12.57
C VAL A 215 22.46 -8.62 -12.54
N PRO A 216 23.58 -9.24 -12.11
CA PRO A 216 23.59 -10.66 -11.86
C PRO A 216 22.59 -10.92 -10.74
N VAL A 217 21.51 -11.63 -11.05
CA VAL A 217 20.56 -12.12 -10.05
C VAL A 217 21.31 -13.13 -9.18
N ARG A 218 22.02 -12.65 -8.15
CA ARG A 218 22.43 -13.50 -7.02
C ARG A 218 21.11 -13.95 -6.42
N GLY A 219 20.73 -15.23 -6.58
CA GLY A 219 19.49 -15.80 -6.05
C GLY A 219 19.45 -15.79 -4.52
N ALA A 220 19.38 -14.60 -3.93
CA ALA A 220 19.64 -14.33 -2.52
C ALA A 220 18.34 -14.08 -1.76
N LEU A 221 17.29 -13.59 -2.44
CA LEU A 221 15.98 -13.49 -1.82
C LEU A 221 15.40 -14.90 -1.64
N ARG A 222 15.47 -15.40 -0.40
CA ARG A 222 14.76 -16.60 0.06
C ARG A 222 13.24 -16.32 0.20
N ALA A 223 12.66 -15.70 -0.82
CA ALA A 223 11.28 -15.29 -0.88
C ALA A 223 10.57 -15.90 -2.09
N THR A 224 9.32 -16.33 -1.92
CA THR A 224 8.42 -16.70 -3.02
C THR A 224 7.25 -15.74 -3.05
N TRP A 225 7.01 -15.10 -4.19
CA TRP A 225 5.95 -14.11 -4.34
C TRP A 225 4.62 -14.76 -4.73
N GLY A 226 3.66 -14.78 -3.80
CA GLY A 226 2.34 -15.30 -4.04
C GLY A 226 2.32 -16.70 -4.67
N GLY A 227 1.36 -16.90 -5.57
CA GLY A 227 1.30 -18.04 -6.49
C GLY A 227 2.06 -17.87 -7.81
N LEU A 228 2.95 -16.87 -7.96
CA LEU A 228 3.60 -16.51 -9.24
C LEU A 228 4.85 -17.34 -9.58
N GLY A 229 5.30 -18.19 -8.65
CA GLY A 229 6.43 -19.10 -8.87
C GLY A 229 7.79 -18.41 -9.03
N SER A 230 8.72 -19.08 -9.71
CA SER A 230 10.12 -18.63 -9.84
C SER A 230 10.27 -17.38 -10.72
N HIS A 231 9.43 -17.24 -11.74
CA HIS A 231 9.45 -16.06 -12.62
C HIS A 231 9.06 -14.79 -11.86
N GLY A 232 7.93 -14.83 -11.13
CA GLY A 232 7.53 -13.72 -10.26
C GLY A 232 8.60 -13.40 -9.21
N SER A 233 9.21 -14.42 -8.60
CA SER A 233 10.25 -14.20 -7.59
C SER A 233 11.51 -13.53 -8.17
N ARG A 234 11.95 -13.92 -9.37
CA ARG A 234 13.06 -13.26 -10.08
C ARG A 234 12.72 -11.83 -10.50
N PHE A 235 11.48 -11.61 -10.95
CA PHE A 235 11.00 -10.27 -11.29
C PHE A 235 11.03 -9.36 -10.05
N LEU A 236 10.48 -9.84 -8.92
CA LEU A 236 10.51 -9.11 -7.64
C LEU A 236 11.93 -8.78 -7.20
N GLU A 237 12.88 -9.70 -7.37
CA GLU A 237 14.30 -9.44 -7.07
C GLU A 237 14.89 -8.33 -7.94
N ARG A 238 14.64 -8.35 -9.26
CA ARG A 238 15.07 -7.27 -10.15
C ARG A 238 14.40 -5.93 -9.83
N LEU A 239 13.12 -5.96 -9.46
CA LEU A 239 12.36 -4.79 -9.04
C LEU A 239 12.95 -4.17 -7.77
N VAL A 240 13.27 -5.00 -6.77
CA VAL A 240 13.97 -4.58 -5.55
C VAL A 240 15.30 -3.90 -5.90
N GLU A 241 16.10 -4.45 -6.80
CA GLU A 241 17.40 -3.86 -7.16
C GLU A 241 17.23 -2.52 -7.89
N ALA A 242 16.30 -2.44 -8.86
CA ALA A 242 16.00 -1.19 -9.57
C ALA A 242 15.51 -0.09 -8.61
N THR A 243 14.57 -0.42 -7.71
CA THR A 243 14.11 0.52 -6.70
C THR A 243 15.22 0.86 -5.69
N ALA A 244 16.10 -0.08 -5.32
CA ALA A 244 17.24 0.24 -4.44
C ALA A 244 18.21 1.25 -5.08
N VAL A 245 18.42 1.21 -6.40
CA VAL A 245 19.20 2.23 -7.12
C VAL A 245 18.51 3.59 -6.99
N GLU A 246 17.22 3.69 -7.31
CA GLU A 246 16.41 4.91 -7.11
C GLU A 246 16.56 5.48 -5.69
N LEU A 247 16.40 4.64 -4.67
CA LEU A 247 16.52 5.03 -3.27
C LEU A 247 17.92 5.55 -2.91
N ARG A 248 18.99 4.97 -3.47
CA ARG A 248 20.35 5.47 -3.27
C ARG A 248 20.55 6.85 -3.88
N HIS A 249 19.97 7.13 -5.06
CA HIS A 249 20.03 8.46 -5.68
C HIS A 249 19.30 9.51 -4.83
N VAL A 250 18.10 9.19 -4.34
CA VAL A 250 17.35 10.07 -3.42
C VAL A 250 18.15 10.38 -2.16
N ARG A 251 18.66 9.33 -1.49
CA ARG A 251 19.45 9.48 -0.26
C ARG A 251 20.72 10.29 -0.50
N ARG A 252 21.46 9.98 -1.56
CA ARG A 252 22.69 10.69 -1.94
C ARG A 252 22.40 12.17 -2.12
N LEU A 253 21.42 12.54 -2.95
CA LEU A 253 21.12 13.94 -3.20
C LEU A 253 20.81 14.71 -1.90
N ALA A 254 19.95 14.16 -1.04
CA ALA A 254 19.60 14.83 0.22
C ALA A 254 20.82 15.00 1.15
N LEU A 255 21.71 14.01 1.22
CA LEU A 255 22.95 14.09 2.01
C LEU A 255 23.94 15.10 1.42
N GLU A 256 24.16 15.08 0.11
CA GLU A 256 25.07 16.04 -0.56
C GLU A 256 24.60 17.48 -0.39
N VAL A 257 23.30 17.74 -0.53
CA VAL A 257 22.73 19.08 -0.30
C VAL A 257 22.94 19.50 1.15
N SER A 258 22.64 18.63 2.11
CA SER A 258 22.85 18.94 3.53
C SER A 258 24.31 19.25 3.85
N ARG A 259 25.24 18.44 3.31
CA ARG A 259 26.68 18.59 3.48
C ARG A 259 27.17 19.91 2.88
N ALA A 260 26.88 20.14 1.60
CA ALA A 260 27.37 21.29 0.84
C ALA A 260 26.83 22.61 1.39
N ARG A 261 25.55 22.64 1.79
CA ARG A 261 24.89 23.85 2.30
C ARG A 261 25.03 24.02 3.81
N ARG A 262 25.56 23.03 4.54
CA ARG A 262 25.62 22.98 6.02
C ARG A 262 24.26 23.28 6.67
N HIS A 263 23.20 22.78 6.05
CA HIS A 263 21.82 22.96 6.51
C HIS A 263 21.13 21.62 6.69
N VAL A 264 20.19 21.57 7.64
CA VAL A 264 19.29 20.41 7.77
C VAL A 264 18.44 20.31 6.51
N VAL A 265 18.34 19.10 5.96
CA VAL A 265 17.41 18.82 4.87
C VAL A 265 16.17 18.12 5.41
N LEU A 266 15.00 18.74 5.23
CA LEU A 266 13.70 18.11 5.47
C LEU A 266 13.26 17.42 4.17
N SER A 267 13.30 16.10 4.16
CA SER A 267 12.99 15.29 2.98
C SER A 267 11.55 14.78 3.07
N LEU A 268 10.64 15.43 2.34
CA LEU A 268 9.21 15.13 2.28
C LEU A 268 8.92 14.15 1.14
N HIS A 269 8.26 13.04 1.43
CA HIS A 269 8.00 11.97 0.46
C HIS A 269 6.48 11.80 0.28
N ASN A 270 5.94 12.18 -0.88
CA ASN A 270 4.50 12.12 -1.09
C ASN A 270 4.00 10.66 -1.13
N ALA A 271 2.94 10.37 -0.37
CA ALA A 271 2.44 9.02 -0.16
C ALA A 271 1.69 8.48 -1.39
N SER A 272 2.43 7.90 -2.33
CA SER A 272 1.97 7.09 -3.47
C SER A 272 3.25 6.57 -4.12
N ALA A 273 3.48 6.84 -5.41
CA ALA A 273 4.69 6.37 -6.10
C ALA A 273 6.00 6.83 -5.43
N ALA A 274 6.05 8.04 -4.87
CA ALA A 274 7.24 8.51 -4.18
C ALA A 274 7.42 7.94 -2.75
N ALA A 275 6.46 7.22 -2.16
CA ALA A 275 6.54 6.83 -0.74
C ALA A 275 7.75 5.96 -0.41
N CYS A 276 8.16 5.09 -1.35
CA CYS A 276 9.33 4.23 -1.18
C CYS A 276 10.61 5.04 -0.96
N SER A 277 10.69 6.25 -1.52
CA SER A 277 11.85 7.14 -1.41
C SER A 277 12.21 7.49 0.05
N GLY A 278 11.21 7.57 0.94
CA GLY A 278 11.43 7.79 2.37
C GLY A 278 12.00 6.57 3.11
N TRP A 279 11.94 5.36 2.54
CA TRP A 279 12.56 4.18 3.13
C TRP A 279 14.08 4.15 2.95
N ALA A 280 14.63 5.02 2.11
CA ALA A 280 16.06 5.10 1.84
C ALA A 280 16.88 5.52 3.06
N PHE A 281 16.26 6.22 4.02
CA PHE A 281 16.98 6.89 5.10
C PHE A 281 17.14 6.02 6.35
N GLU A 282 18.30 6.15 6.97
CA GLU A 282 18.53 5.75 8.35
C GLU A 282 17.51 6.43 9.27
N PRO A 283 17.09 5.79 10.37
CA PRO A 283 16.46 6.55 11.42
C PRO A 283 17.45 7.55 12.02
N VAL A 284 16.92 8.57 12.67
CA VAL A 284 17.70 9.66 13.29
C VAL A 284 18.78 9.13 14.24
N ASP A 285 18.60 7.91 14.79
CA ASP A 285 19.56 7.24 15.65
C ASP A 285 20.78 6.60 14.96
N VAL A 286 20.77 6.52 13.63
CA VAL A 286 21.86 5.93 12.83
C VAL A 286 22.47 6.94 11.84
N LEU A 287 22.01 8.20 11.83
CA LEU A 287 22.60 9.31 11.02
C LEU A 287 24.11 9.57 11.29
N THR A 288 24.70 8.81 12.21
CA THR A 288 25.95 9.08 12.90
C THR A 288 26.77 7.81 13.13
N SER A 289 26.50 6.70 12.44
CA SER A 289 27.28 5.46 12.63
C SER A 289 28.77 5.58 12.26
N ALA A 290 29.21 6.72 11.73
CA ALA A 290 30.62 7.10 11.57
C ALA A 290 31.13 8.14 12.60
N SER A 291 30.27 8.68 13.48
CA SER A 291 30.63 9.69 14.47
C SER A 291 30.50 9.17 15.90
N HIS A 292 31.52 9.44 16.70
CA HIS A 292 31.56 9.23 18.16
C HIS A 292 30.32 9.83 18.90
N TYR A 293 29.60 10.76 18.27
CA TYR A 293 28.56 11.59 18.89
C TYR A 293 27.12 11.14 18.62
N GLY A 294 26.90 10.02 17.93
CA GLY A 294 25.58 9.63 17.47
C GLY A 294 24.53 9.44 18.55
N HIS A 295 24.89 8.72 19.61
CA HIS A 295 24.02 8.55 20.76
C HIS A 295 23.71 9.88 21.46
N ALA A 296 24.70 10.76 21.61
CA ALA A 296 24.53 12.07 22.23
C ALA A 296 23.56 12.97 21.44
N PHE A 297 23.60 12.92 20.10
CA PHE A 297 22.67 13.68 19.25
C PHE A 297 21.23 13.25 19.50
N VAL A 298 21.00 11.94 19.49
CA VAL A 298 19.67 11.35 19.68
C VAL A 298 19.11 11.68 21.06
N GLU A 299 19.94 11.60 22.09
CA GLU A 299 19.56 11.95 23.45
C GLU A 299 19.22 13.43 23.57
N GLU A 300 20.01 14.32 22.96
CA GLU A 300 19.74 15.76 22.98
C GLU A 300 18.43 16.09 22.25
N VAL A 301 18.24 15.54 21.04
CA VAL A 301 16.99 15.69 20.27
C VAL A 301 15.79 15.16 21.06
N ALA A 302 15.92 13.99 21.68
CA ALA A 302 14.81 13.40 22.41
C ALA A 302 14.49 14.11 23.72
N ARG A 303 15.51 14.59 24.45
CA ARG A 303 15.34 15.43 25.64
C ARG A 303 14.66 16.73 25.28
N GLU A 304 15.12 17.38 24.21
CA GLU A 304 14.54 18.64 23.75
C GLU A 304 13.11 18.48 23.23
N GLY A 305 12.86 17.43 22.43
CA GLY A 305 11.51 17.08 21.97
C GLY A 305 10.56 16.77 23.13
N ALA A 306 11.03 16.06 24.17
CA ALA A 306 10.23 15.77 25.36
C ALA A 306 9.95 17.04 26.19
N ARG A 307 10.96 17.91 26.38
CA ARG A 307 10.83 19.19 27.06
C ARG A 307 9.77 20.07 26.38
N ARG A 308 9.85 20.20 25.05
CA ARG A 308 8.89 20.98 24.26
C ARG A 308 7.49 20.39 24.32
N ALA A 309 7.37 19.07 24.15
CA ALA A 309 6.09 18.37 24.27
C ALA A 309 5.48 18.41 25.69
N ALA A 310 6.22 18.82 26.72
CA ALA A 310 5.71 19.09 28.06
C ALA A 310 5.22 20.54 28.18
N VAL A 311 6.02 21.51 27.71
CA VAL A 311 5.63 22.94 27.67
C VAL A 311 4.34 23.14 26.85
N GLU A 312 4.25 22.47 25.70
CA GLU A 312 3.08 22.53 24.81
C GLU A 312 1.80 21.88 25.40
N ARG A 313 1.87 21.11 26.49
CA ARG A 313 0.66 20.63 27.17
C ARG A 313 -0.03 21.71 27.99
N HIS A 314 0.71 22.75 28.37
CA HIS A 314 0.23 23.84 29.22
C HIS A 314 0.04 25.15 28.44
N ALA A 315 0.60 25.25 27.23
CA ALA A 315 0.31 26.33 26.31
C ALA A 315 -0.95 26.02 25.50
N GLU A 316 -1.78 27.04 25.23
CA GLU A 316 -2.81 26.99 24.19
C GLU A 316 -2.18 26.40 22.91
N PRO A 317 -2.81 25.39 22.26
CA PRO A 317 -2.26 24.81 21.05
C PRO A 317 -1.93 25.91 20.05
N ARG A 318 -0.68 26.00 19.59
CA ARG A 318 -0.33 26.91 18.51
C ARG A 318 -1.29 26.66 17.35
N ASP A 319 -2.03 27.69 16.97
CA ASP A 319 -3.16 27.63 16.05
C ASP A 319 -2.84 26.79 14.80
N LEU A 320 -1.63 26.93 14.24
CA LEU A 320 -1.18 26.20 13.04
C LEU A 320 -1.09 24.68 13.18
N VAL A 321 -0.60 24.12 14.30
CA VAL A 321 -0.47 22.65 14.44
C VAL A 321 -1.86 22.00 14.53
N LYS A 322 -2.81 22.70 15.17
CA LYS A 322 -4.21 22.32 15.22
C LYS A 322 -4.88 22.46 13.85
N GLN A 323 -4.62 23.53 13.12
CA GLN A 323 -5.09 23.69 11.74
C GLN A 323 -4.54 22.60 10.80
N LEU A 324 -3.25 22.27 10.91
CA LEU A 324 -2.64 21.15 10.17
C LEU A 324 -3.35 19.83 10.46
N TRP A 325 -3.70 19.56 11.72
CA TRP A 325 -4.48 18.38 12.09
C TRP A 325 -5.87 18.38 11.42
N ILE A 326 -6.61 19.48 11.51
CA ILE A 326 -7.96 19.62 10.94
C ILE A 326 -7.91 19.39 9.42
N VAL A 327 -6.97 20.06 8.73
CA VAL A 327 -6.79 19.94 7.28
C VAL A 327 -6.39 18.52 6.90
N TRP A 328 -5.45 17.90 7.62
CA TRP A 328 -5.05 16.50 7.41
C TRP A 328 -6.24 15.54 7.56
N GLN A 329 -7.02 15.70 8.63
CA GLN A 329 -8.19 14.87 8.93
C GLN A 329 -9.27 15.02 7.86
N ARG A 330 -9.61 16.26 7.47
CA ARG A 330 -10.59 16.57 6.43
C ARG A 330 -10.18 16.03 5.05
N ARG A 331 -8.87 16.04 4.75
CA ARG A 331 -8.34 15.57 3.46
C ARG A 331 -8.27 14.05 3.36
N LEU A 332 -7.81 13.37 4.42
CA LEU A 332 -7.44 11.96 4.34
C LEU A 332 -8.39 11.03 5.08
N VAL A 333 -8.86 11.44 6.27
CA VAL A 333 -9.67 10.58 7.14
C VAL A 333 -11.14 10.70 6.79
N HIS A 334 -11.66 11.91 6.65
CA HIS A 334 -13.08 12.17 6.41
C HIS A 334 -13.62 11.43 5.17
N PRO A 335 -12.99 11.49 3.97
CA PRO A 335 -13.51 10.78 2.80
C PRO A 335 -13.53 9.26 2.96
N LYS A 336 -12.56 8.69 3.68
CA LYS A 336 -12.49 7.26 3.97
C LYS A 336 -13.55 6.83 4.98
N ALA A 337 -13.81 7.67 5.98
CA ALA A 337 -14.87 7.44 6.95
C ALA A 337 -16.25 7.48 6.27
N LEU A 338 -16.49 8.47 5.40
CA LEU A 338 -17.71 8.54 4.59
C LEU A 338 -17.89 7.30 3.71
N HIS A 339 -16.85 6.88 3.00
CA HIS A 339 -16.89 5.66 2.19
C HIS A 339 -17.21 4.42 3.05
N ALA A 340 -16.54 4.26 4.20
CA ALA A 340 -16.78 3.12 5.09
C ALA A 340 -18.21 3.13 5.68
N LEU A 341 -18.78 4.30 5.93
CA LEU A 341 -20.18 4.45 6.35
C LEU A 341 -21.16 4.10 5.26
N TRP A 342 -20.93 4.60 4.05
CA TRP A 342 -21.74 4.27 2.87
C TRP A 342 -21.74 2.76 2.63
N GLU A 343 -20.58 2.10 2.68
CA GLU A 343 -20.53 0.65 2.53
C GLU A 343 -21.22 -0.08 3.70
N ALA A 344 -21.13 0.45 4.93
CA ALA A 344 -21.81 -0.14 6.08
C ALA A 344 -23.33 0.00 5.97
N TRP A 345 -23.84 1.11 5.44
CA TRP A 345 -25.25 1.34 5.14
C TRP A 345 -25.75 0.36 4.09
N ALA A 346 -25.03 0.23 2.98
CA ALA A 346 -25.35 -0.72 1.92
C ALA A 346 -25.40 -2.17 2.43
N ARG A 347 -24.48 -2.56 3.33
CA ARG A 347 -24.51 -3.87 4.00
C ARG A 347 -25.69 -4.01 4.97
N ARG A 348 -26.10 -2.94 5.65
CA ARG A 348 -27.31 -2.93 6.50
C ARG A 348 -28.55 -3.27 5.67
N ALA A 349 -28.71 -2.65 4.48
CA ALA A 349 -29.81 -2.98 3.57
C ALA A 349 -29.81 -4.47 3.20
N LEU A 350 -28.63 -5.09 3.10
CA LEU A 350 -28.45 -6.53 2.88
C LEU A 350 -28.51 -7.40 4.16
N GLY A 351 -29.02 -6.87 5.28
CA GLY A 351 -29.25 -7.63 6.51
C GLY A 351 -28.12 -7.61 7.55
N CYS A 352 -27.08 -6.79 7.37
CA CYS A 352 -25.97 -6.64 8.32
C CYS A 352 -26.12 -5.39 9.23
N GLU A 353 -27.25 -5.28 9.95
CA GLU A 353 -27.63 -4.05 10.67
C GLU A 353 -26.60 -3.53 11.69
N HIS A 354 -25.97 -4.44 12.45
CA HIS A 354 -24.99 -4.09 13.49
C HIS A 354 -23.75 -3.36 12.92
N VAL A 355 -23.35 -3.67 11.68
CA VAL A 355 -22.15 -3.08 11.04
C VAL A 355 -22.30 -1.58 10.88
N PHE A 356 -23.50 -1.11 10.50
CA PHE A 356 -23.78 0.32 10.33
C PHE A 356 -23.81 1.06 11.66
N LYS A 357 -24.51 0.54 12.67
CA LYS A 357 -24.60 1.16 14.00
C LYS A 357 -23.21 1.35 14.61
N ASP A 358 -22.35 0.34 14.52
CA ASP A 358 -20.99 0.42 15.05
C ASP A 358 -20.10 1.38 14.25
N ALA A 359 -20.20 1.34 12.91
CA ALA A 359 -19.46 2.24 12.04
C ALA A 359 -19.83 3.71 12.33
N PHE A 360 -21.13 4.02 12.38
CA PHE A 360 -21.66 5.36 12.64
C PHE A 360 -21.16 5.91 13.97
N ARG A 361 -21.32 5.16 15.06
CA ARG A 361 -20.80 5.56 16.38
C ARG A 361 -19.29 5.81 16.38
N ALA A 362 -18.53 5.09 15.56
CA ALA A 362 -17.08 5.18 15.55
C ALA A 362 -16.52 6.39 14.79
N VAL A 363 -17.32 7.00 13.92
CA VAL A 363 -16.91 8.13 13.07
C VAL A 363 -17.85 9.34 13.16
N SER A 364 -18.88 9.30 14.01
CA SER A 364 -19.87 10.38 14.12
C SER A 364 -19.24 11.73 14.47
N ASP A 365 -18.13 11.74 15.20
CA ASP A 365 -17.37 12.95 15.53
C ASP A 365 -16.59 13.54 14.35
N LEU A 366 -16.61 12.88 13.18
CA LEU A 366 -16.11 13.40 11.91
C LEU A 366 -17.20 14.07 11.09
N LEU A 367 -18.47 13.90 11.45
CA LEU A 367 -19.62 14.39 10.72
C LEU A 367 -20.16 15.63 11.42
N ASP A 368 -20.47 16.67 10.66
CA ASP A 368 -21.03 17.92 11.18
C ASP A 368 -22.54 17.78 11.47
N GLY A 369 -22.94 16.78 12.27
CA GLY A 369 -24.33 16.52 12.65
C GLY A 369 -24.79 15.07 12.45
N ASP A 370 -26.11 14.85 12.54
CA ASP A 370 -26.76 13.59 12.19
C ASP A 370 -26.61 13.30 10.69
N LEU A 371 -26.53 12.02 10.31
CA LEU A 371 -26.52 11.64 8.89
C LEU A 371 -27.84 12.10 8.25
N PRO A 372 -27.81 12.85 7.13
CA PRO A 372 -29.01 13.16 6.36
C PRO A 372 -29.77 11.88 6.03
N GLN A 373 -31.10 11.93 6.00
CA GLN A 373 -31.91 10.80 5.54
C GLN A 373 -31.52 10.37 4.11
N ASP A 374 -31.04 11.33 3.31
CA ASP A 374 -30.63 11.17 1.91
C ASP A 374 -29.11 11.00 1.73
N PHE A 375 -28.37 10.71 2.81
CA PHE A 375 -26.92 10.44 2.76
C PHE A 375 -26.48 9.45 1.66
N PRO A 376 -27.25 8.39 1.32
CA PRO A 376 -26.90 7.49 0.23
C PRO A 376 -26.93 8.14 -1.16
N GLU A 377 -27.86 9.07 -1.40
CA GLU A 377 -28.09 9.73 -2.69
C GLU A 377 -27.08 10.87 -2.93
N GLU A 378 -26.66 11.53 -1.85
CA GLU A 378 -25.67 12.62 -1.91
C GLU A 378 -24.21 12.14 -1.89
N SER A 379 -23.94 10.86 -1.59
CA SER A 379 -22.59 10.32 -1.54
C SER A 379 -22.12 9.92 -2.95
N PRO A 380 -21.17 10.64 -3.59
CA PRO A 380 -20.79 10.44 -4.99
C PRO A 380 -19.90 9.20 -5.20
N LEU A 381 -20.01 8.18 -4.34
CA LEU A 381 -19.13 7.03 -4.33
C LEU A 381 -19.85 5.83 -4.96
N ALA A 382 -19.65 5.66 -6.27
CA ALA A 382 -20.04 4.45 -6.97
C ALA A 382 -19.43 3.22 -6.29
N TRP A 383 -20.19 2.12 -6.24
CA TRP A 383 -19.70 0.86 -5.69
C TRP A 383 -18.48 0.37 -6.48
N SER A 384 -17.34 0.18 -5.82
CA SER A 384 -16.11 -0.34 -6.46
C SER A 384 -16.11 -1.85 -6.64
N GLY A 385 -17.23 -2.53 -6.38
CA GLY A 385 -17.34 -3.98 -6.45
C GLY A 385 -16.59 -4.71 -5.34
N TRP A 386 -16.27 -5.98 -5.58
CA TRP A 386 -15.40 -6.74 -4.69
C TRP A 386 -13.94 -6.30 -4.86
N LEU A 387 -13.33 -5.76 -3.80
CA LEU A 387 -11.90 -5.47 -3.74
C LEU A 387 -11.11 -6.59 -3.04
N SER A 388 -9.82 -6.72 -3.36
CA SER A 388 -8.91 -7.60 -2.60
C SER A 388 -8.84 -7.15 -1.15
N LEU A 389 -8.72 -8.09 -0.20
CA LEU A 389 -8.77 -7.77 1.25
C LEU A 389 -7.78 -6.70 1.70
N HIS A 390 -6.62 -6.60 1.05
CA HIS A 390 -5.61 -5.58 1.39
C HIS A 390 -5.97 -4.17 0.93
N GLN A 391 -6.93 -4.03 0.02
CA GLN A 391 -7.44 -2.75 -0.47
C GLN A 391 -8.71 -2.30 0.26
N GLN A 392 -9.33 -3.18 1.04
CA GLN A 392 -10.58 -2.88 1.75
C GLN A 392 -10.33 -1.96 2.94
N PHE A 393 -11.12 -0.89 3.05
CA PHE A 393 -11.04 0.06 4.15
C PHE A 393 -12.02 -0.29 5.26
N HIS A 394 -11.56 -0.98 6.30
CA HIS A 394 -12.36 -1.20 7.50
C HIS A 394 -12.44 0.05 8.36
N TRP A 395 -13.65 0.45 8.78
CA TRP A 395 -13.85 1.63 9.65
C TRP A 395 -13.00 1.53 10.93
N GLN A 396 -12.84 0.32 11.50
CA GLN A 396 -12.02 0.10 12.69
C GLN A 396 -10.56 0.51 12.45
N ASN A 397 -10.04 0.21 11.25
CA ASN A 397 -8.66 0.54 10.87
C ASN A 397 -8.50 2.04 10.66
N ILE A 398 -9.49 2.70 10.04
CA ILE A 398 -9.51 4.17 9.86
C ILE A 398 -9.52 4.86 11.23
N CYS A 399 -10.43 4.47 12.13
CA CYS A 399 -10.52 5.05 13.47
C CYS A 399 -9.25 4.79 14.29
N ARG A 400 -8.68 3.58 14.21
CA ARG A 400 -7.42 3.25 14.90
C ARG A 400 -6.28 4.12 14.39
N TRP A 401 -6.13 4.23 13.08
CA TRP A 401 -5.10 5.05 12.45
C TRP A 401 -5.24 6.52 12.84
N ARG A 402 -6.46 7.07 12.79
CA ARG A 402 -6.77 8.44 13.23
C ARG A 402 -6.37 8.65 14.70
N ARG A 403 -6.81 7.79 15.62
CA ARG A 403 -6.48 7.91 17.05
C ARG A 403 -4.99 7.80 17.32
N GLU A 404 -4.29 6.91 16.61
CA GLU A 404 -2.84 6.81 16.70
C GLU A 404 -2.16 8.10 16.24
N LYS A 405 -2.55 8.63 15.08
CA LYS A 405 -1.99 9.90 14.58
C LYS A 405 -2.29 11.07 15.50
N GLN A 406 -3.51 11.18 16.01
CA GLN A 406 -3.89 12.22 16.97
C GLN A 406 -3.00 12.20 18.22
N ARG A 407 -2.74 11.01 18.78
CA ARG A 407 -1.85 10.84 19.95
C ARG A 407 -0.39 11.21 19.67
N LEU A 408 0.03 11.09 18.42
CA LEU A 408 1.39 11.37 17.98
C LEU A 408 1.56 12.79 17.44
N TRP A 409 0.48 13.51 17.13
CA TRP A 409 0.52 14.73 16.31
C TRP A 409 1.42 15.81 16.91
N SER A 410 1.03 16.40 18.04
CA SER A 410 1.81 17.48 18.66
C SER A 410 3.20 17.02 19.06
N LYS A 411 3.33 15.81 19.63
CA LYS A 411 4.63 15.24 20.01
C LYS A 411 5.56 15.03 18.81
N GLY A 412 4.99 14.68 17.67
CA GLY A 412 5.71 14.50 16.41
C GLY A 412 6.23 15.81 15.85
N PHE A 413 5.42 16.87 15.87
CA PHE A 413 5.86 18.22 15.49
C PHE A 413 6.92 18.78 16.45
N ALA A 414 6.74 18.60 17.76
CA ALA A 414 7.75 18.99 18.75
C ALA A 414 9.08 18.27 18.53
N PHE A 415 9.04 16.98 18.18
CA PHE A 415 10.25 16.21 17.87
C PHE A 415 10.86 16.61 16.53
N LEU A 416 10.06 16.84 15.48
CA LEU A 416 10.50 17.34 14.18
C LEU A 416 11.27 18.67 14.36
N ARG A 417 10.68 19.59 15.12
CA ARG A 417 11.33 20.85 15.50
C ARG A 417 12.68 20.62 16.18
N ALA A 418 12.73 19.74 17.18
CA ALA A 418 13.97 19.41 17.88
C ALA A 418 15.03 18.82 16.93
N CYS A 419 14.65 17.94 16.00
CA CYS A 419 15.56 17.43 14.97
C CYS A 419 16.15 18.55 14.11
N VAL A 420 15.32 19.49 13.65
CA VAL A 420 15.79 20.58 12.78
C VAL A 420 16.68 21.56 13.55
N GLU A 421 16.28 22.00 14.74
CA GLU A 421 17.07 22.97 15.52
C GLU A 421 18.41 22.38 15.98
N ARG A 422 18.39 21.20 16.60
CA ARG A 422 19.62 20.54 17.09
C ARG A 422 20.49 20.10 15.94
N GLY A 423 19.90 19.55 14.87
CA GLY A 423 20.62 19.20 13.65
C GLY A 423 21.32 20.41 13.05
N GLN A 424 20.66 21.55 13.00
CA GLN A 424 21.24 22.79 12.47
C GLN A 424 22.37 23.31 13.35
N ALA A 425 22.21 23.28 14.68
CA ALA A 425 23.27 23.67 15.61
C ALA A 425 24.50 22.77 15.44
N TRP A 426 24.32 21.46 15.42
CA TRP A 426 25.43 20.52 15.27
C TRP A 426 26.11 20.59 13.88
N LEU A 427 25.36 20.92 12.82
CA LEU A 427 25.94 21.23 11.52
C LEU A 427 26.76 22.53 11.55
N LYS A 428 26.33 23.57 12.27
CA LYS A 428 27.13 24.80 12.41
C LYS A 428 28.41 24.54 13.20
N ASP A 429 28.33 23.72 14.24
CA ASP A 429 29.44 23.40 15.14
C ASP A 429 30.44 22.38 14.55
N GLY A 430 30.26 21.90 13.32
CA GLY A 430 31.15 20.89 12.74
C GLY A 430 30.93 19.46 13.26
N ARG A 431 29.99 19.25 14.19
CA ARG A 431 29.74 17.96 14.86
C ARG A 431 29.00 16.95 13.99
N LEU A 432 28.26 17.44 12.99
CA LEU A 432 27.67 16.63 11.92
C LEU A 432 28.23 17.06 10.56
N GLU A 433 28.40 16.08 9.68
CA GLU A 433 28.76 16.30 8.28
C GLU A 433 27.52 16.67 7.45
N ALA A 434 26.43 15.94 7.67
CA ALA A 434 25.11 16.12 7.05
C ALA A 434 24.00 15.72 8.03
N CYS A 435 22.80 16.27 7.87
CA CYS A 435 21.61 15.94 8.65
C CYS A 435 20.36 15.97 7.77
N VAL A 436 19.76 14.80 7.55
CA VAL A 436 18.51 14.66 6.79
C VAL A 436 17.41 14.12 7.68
N VAL A 437 16.25 14.76 7.64
CA VAL A 437 15.06 14.40 8.42
C VAL A 437 13.96 13.96 7.45
N PRO A 438 13.71 12.64 7.28
CA PRO A 438 12.74 12.13 6.32
C PRO A 438 11.31 12.10 6.89
N TRP A 439 10.32 12.44 6.07
CA TRP A 439 8.90 12.35 6.42
C TRP A 439 8.07 11.84 5.24
N ILE A 440 7.39 10.71 5.42
CA ILE A 440 6.40 10.20 4.46
C ILE A 440 5.00 10.63 4.91
N ASP A 441 4.28 11.34 4.04
CA ASP A 441 2.86 11.69 4.24
C ASP A 441 2.20 11.99 2.90
N LYS A 442 0.88 12.18 2.88
CA LYS A 442 0.15 12.62 1.69
C LYS A 442 0.12 14.17 1.61
N PHE A 443 1.30 14.76 1.41
CA PHE A 443 1.49 16.22 1.31
C PHE A 443 0.63 16.84 0.20
N PHE A 444 0.43 16.11 -0.90
CA PHE A 444 -0.43 16.51 -2.00
C PHE A 444 -1.22 15.34 -2.59
N ILE A 445 -2.51 15.53 -2.83
CA ILE A 445 -3.43 14.55 -3.41
C ILE A 445 -3.72 14.94 -4.86
N SER A 446 -3.02 14.29 -5.79
CA SER A 446 -3.14 14.55 -7.23
C SER A 446 -4.58 14.51 -7.76
N SER A 447 -5.43 13.60 -7.25
CA SER A 447 -6.83 13.48 -7.68
C SER A 447 -7.70 14.69 -7.36
N ARG A 448 -7.30 15.51 -6.37
CA ARG A 448 -7.96 16.77 -6.02
C ARG A 448 -7.40 17.98 -6.78
N ARG A 449 -6.35 17.77 -7.58
CA ARG A 449 -5.67 18.77 -8.40
C ARG A 449 -5.31 20.02 -7.59
N GLU A 450 -5.61 21.19 -8.14
CA GLU A 450 -5.42 22.50 -7.51
C GLU A 450 -6.19 22.70 -6.20
N LYS A 451 -7.14 21.83 -5.83
CA LYS A 451 -7.93 22.00 -4.61
C LYS A 451 -7.21 21.49 -3.33
N ASP A 452 -6.01 20.93 -3.46
CA ASP A 452 -5.33 20.22 -2.35
C ASP A 452 -3.96 20.82 -1.96
N TRP A 453 -3.83 22.13 -2.04
CA TRP A 453 -2.59 22.84 -1.71
C TRP A 453 -2.43 23.20 -0.22
N THR A 454 -3.55 23.41 0.49
CA THR A 454 -3.58 24.07 1.80
C THR A 454 -2.70 23.39 2.86
N TYR A 455 -2.65 22.06 2.90
CA TYR A 455 -1.83 21.35 3.89
C TYR A 455 -0.33 21.64 3.73
N LEU A 456 0.17 21.59 2.49
CA LEU A 456 1.58 21.85 2.20
C LEU A 456 1.93 23.31 2.47
N ALA A 457 1.04 24.24 2.14
CA ALA A 457 1.24 25.67 2.45
C ALA A 457 1.27 25.93 3.96
N LEU A 458 0.32 25.38 4.72
CA LEU A 458 0.30 25.49 6.18
C LEU A 458 1.55 24.87 6.82
N LEU A 459 2.08 23.78 6.24
CA LEU A 459 3.31 23.17 6.72
C LEU A 459 4.51 24.11 6.51
N MET A 460 4.63 24.72 5.34
CA MET A 460 5.68 25.70 5.06
C MET A 460 5.55 26.94 5.95
N GLU A 461 4.34 27.41 6.19
CA GLU A 461 4.06 28.51 7.11
C GLU A 461 4.45 28.15 8.55
N TRP A 462 4.14 26.93 9.01
CA TRP A 462 4.57 26.44 10.31
C TRP A 462 6.10 26.45 10.43
N ILE A 463 6.83 25.95 9.43
CA ILE A 463 8.31 25.98 9.41
C ILE A 463 8.82 27.42 9.60
N GLN A 464 8.24 28.38 8.87
CA GLN A 464 8.63 29.79 8.95
C GLN A 464 8.30 30.44 10.30
N ARG A 465 7.09 30.23 10.83
CA ARG A 465 6.67 30.79 12.14
C ARG A 465 7.42 30.18 13.32
N GLU A 466 7.88 28.94 13.19
CA GLU A 466 8.74 28.31 14.18
C GLU A 466 10.21 28.75 14.09
N HIS A 467 10.53 29.66 13.16
CA HIS A 467 11.89 30.12 12.87
C HIS A 467 12.85 28.96 12.56
N LEU A 468 12.33 27.92 11.92
CA LEU A 468 13.13 26.84 11.39
C LEU A 468 13.75 27.28 10.06
N SER A 469 14.91 26.71 9.72
CA SER A 469 15.63 27.03 8.49
C SER A 469 16.07 25.77 7.71
N PRO A 470 15.23 24.73 7.53
CA PRO A 470 15.63 23.57 6.74
C PRO A 470 15.58 23.90 5.24
N ILE A 471 16.39 23.19 4.45
CA ILE A 471 16.14 23.05 3.01
C ILE A 471 15.08 21.96 2.84
N VAL A 472 13.99 22.26 2.14
CA VAL A 472 12.86 21.32 2.00
C VAL A 472 12.91 20.67 0.62
N LEU A 473 13.11 19.34 0.58
CA LEU A 473 13.03 18.55 -0.66
C LEU A 473 11.73 17.77 -0.66
N LEU A 474 10.86 18.01 -1.65
CA LEU A 474 9.62 17.27 -1.86
C LEU A 474 9.78 16.32 -3.05
N TRP A 475 9.73 15.03 -2.74
CA TRP A 475 9.74 13.94 -3.70
C TRP A 475 8.31 13.62 -4.12
N GLU A 476 8.00 13.91 -5.38
CA GLU A 476 6.72 13.61 -6.00
C GLU A 476 6.97 12.78 -7.26
N ASP A 477 6.11 11.80 -7.48
CA ASP A 477 6.20 10.96 -8.65
C ASP A 477 4.80 10.72 -9.21
N THR A 478 4.62 11.19 -10.43
CA THR A 478 3.32 11.39 -11.07
C THR A 478 3.25 10.58 -12.35
N THR A 479 2.12 9.92 -12.56
CA THR A 479 1.80 9.18 -13.79
C THR A 479 1.39 10.09 -14.95
N ARG A 480 1.37 11.41 -14.76
CA ARG A 480 1.15 12.41 -15.81
C ARG A 480 2.46 13.07 -16.25
N GLY A 481 2.81 12.92 -17.51
CA GLY A 481 4.03 13.51 -18.10
C GLY A 481 3.90 15.00 -18.43
N CYS A 482 2.69 15.47 -18.75
CA CYS A 482 2.41 16.88 -19.02
C CYS A 482 1.58 17.48 -17.88
N GLU A 483 1.97 18.67 -17.43
CA GLU A 483 1.25 19.49 -16.44
C GLU A 483 0.78 18.71 -15.20
N PRO A 484 1.70 18.13 -14.43
CA PRO A 484 1.32 17.38 -13.24
C PRO A 484 0.59 18.29 -12.26
N SER A 485 -0.43 17.75 -11.60
CA SER A 485 -1.33 18.54 -10.75
C SER A 485 -0.64 19.32 -9.64
N LEU A 486 0.46 18.78 -9.10
CA LEU A 486 1.29 19.49 -8.13
C LEU A 486 1.96 20.72 -8.76
N ALA A 487 2.50 20.61 -9.98
CA ALA A 487 3.09 21.76 -10.67
C ALA A 487 2.04 22.85 -10.91
N LEU A 488 0.85 22.49 -11.39
CA LEU A 488 -0.24 23.46 -11.58
C LEU A 488 -0.62 24.16 -10.26
N ALA A 489 -0.75 23.40 -9.17
CA ALA A 489 -1.05 23.97 -7.85
C ALA A 489 0.07 24.90 -7.35
N LEU A 490 1.34 24.52 -7.49
CA LEU A 490 2.48 25.34 -7.10
C LEU A 490 2.50 26.66 -7.87
N ARG A 491 2.32 26.62 -9.19
CA ARG A 491 2.30 27.81 -10.05
C ARG A 491 1.20 28.79 -9.69
N LYS A 492 0.02 28.27 -9.33
CA LYS A 492 -1.16 29.08 -9.04
C LYS A 492 -1.15 29.69 -7.64
N TYR A 493 -0.64 28.96 -6.64
CA TYR A 493 -0.80 29.33 -5.24
C TYR A 493 0.49 29.68 -4.49
N TRP A 494 1.69 29.37 -5.03
CA TRP A 494 2.96 29.75 -4.40
C TRP A 494 3.52 31.03 -4.97
N LYS A 495 4.06 31.87 -4.09
CA LYS A 495 4.73 33.11 -4.46
C LYS A 495 6.02 32.79 -5.25
N PRO A 496 6.38 33.58 -6.28
CA PRO A 496 7.68 33.46 -6.93
C PRO A 496 8.83 33.43 -5.92
N GLY A 497 9.82 32.57 -6.13
CA GLY A 497 10.97 32.40 -5.24
C GLY A 497 10.73 31.52 -4.00
N THR A 498 9.50 31.17 -3.64
CA THR A 498 9.22 30.29 -2.48
C THR A 498 9.31 28.79 -2.79
N TYR A 499 9.31 28.44 -4.08
CA TYR A 499 9.55 27.08 -4.54
C TYR A 499 10.46 27.05 -5.77
N GLN A 500 10.97 25.88 -6.09
CA GLN A 500 11.68 25.57 -7.33
C GLN A 500 11.41 24.13 -7.74
N GLY A 501 10.80 23.95 -8.91
CA GLY A 501 10.58 22.63 -9.49
C GLY A 501 11.72 22.24 -10.44
N PHE A 502 12.03 20.96 -10.51
CA PHE A 502 12.94 20.39 -11.52
C PHE A 502 12.17 19.53 -12.52
N GLY A 503 12.61 19.55 -13.77
CA GLY A 503 11.98 18.80 -14.87
C GLY A 503 10.51 19.17 -15.01
N ILE A 504 9.63 18.17 -14.97
CA ILE A 504 8.17 18.34 -15.15
C ILE A 504 7.49 19.23 -14.09
N PHE A 505 8.18 19.56 -12.98
CA PHE A 505 7.66 20.45 -11.94
C PHE A 505 8.11 21.91 -12.09
N GLY A 506 9.12 22.18 -12.93
CA GLY A 506 9.70 23.51 -13.11
C GLY A 506 9.09 24.32 -14.25
N HIS A 507 9.54 25.56 -14.39
CA HIS A 507 9.37 26.39 -15.59
C HIS A 507 10.67 26.51 -16.40
N ASP A 508 11.81 26.27 -15.75
CA ASP A 508 13.15 26.50 -16.28
C ASP A 508 13.70 25.27 -17.02
N SER A 509 14.89 25.44 -17.61
CA SER A 509 15.65 24.38 -18.30
C SER A 509 16.26 23.32 -17.37
N TRP A 510 16.12 23.45 -16.05
CA TRP A 510 16.72 22.53 -15.09
C TRP A 510 15.96 21.21 -15.00
N THR A 511 16.62 20.14 -15.45
CA THR A 511 16.16 18.76 -15.36
C THR A 511 16.54 18.12 -14.03
N ARG A 512 15.99 16.95 -13.72
CA ARG A 512 16.37 16.14 -12.55
C ARG A 512 17.87 15.82 -12.51
N SER A 513 18.53 15.71 -13.68
CA SER A 513 19.97 15.49 -13.79
C SER A 513 20.81 16.70 -13.33
N ASN A 514 20.25 17.91 -13.40
CA ASN A 514 20.90 19.14 -12.94
C ASN A 514 20.75 19.36 -11.43
N ALA A 515 19.80 18.67 -10.78
CA ALA A 515 19.39 18.96 -9.41
C ALA A 515 20.54 18.88 -8.40
N GLU A 516 21.45 17.90 -8.51
CA GLU A 516 22.59 17.78 -7.58
C GLU A 516 23.50 19.02 -7.63
N GLY A 517 23.89 19.45 -8.84
CA GLY A 517 24.77 20.61 -9.01
C GLY A 517 24.12 21.94 -8.66
N VAL A 518 22.82 22.11 -8.94
CA VAL A 518 22.08 23.33 -8.59
C VAL A 518 21.85 23.39 -7.07
N LEU A 519 21.29 22.34 -6.47
CA LEU A 519 20.92 22.36 -5.06
C LEU A 519 22.14 22.44 -4.13
N THR A 520 23.25 21.80 -4.47
CA THR A 520 24.47 21.88 -3.64
C THR A 520 25.12 23.27 -3.65
N ARG A 521 24.91 24.07 -4.70
CA ARG A 521 25.47 25.43 -4.83
C ARG A 521 24.50 26.52 -4.37
N GLU A 522 23.23 26.36 -4.70
CA GLU A 522 22.26 27.46 -4.70
C GLU A 522 21.06 27.20 -3.78
N ALA A 523 20.95 26.03 -3.13
CA ALA A 523 19.78 25.80 -2.28
C ALA A 523 19.75 26.73 -1.06
N GLU A 524 18.57 27.30 -0.81
CA GLU A 524 18.28 28.25 0.24
C GLU A 524 17.37 27.61 1.30
N PRO A 525 17.55 27.95 2.59
CA PRO A 525 16.65 27.50 3.65
C PRO A 525 15.24 28.05 3.43
N ASN A 526 14.23 27.32 3.93
CA ASN A 526 12.81 27.67 3.86
C ASN A 526 12.19 27.74 2.46
N ARG A 527 12.93 27.28 1.44
CA ARG A 527 12.43 27.09 0.08
C ARG A 527 12.05 25.64 -0.18
N LEU A 528 10.97 25.46 -0.93
CA LEU A 528 10.47 24.14 -1.34
C LEU A 528 11.04 23.74 -2.69
N TYR A 529 11.83 22.67 -2.73
CA TYR A 529 12.35 22.09 -3.96
C TYR A 529 11.57 20.84 -4.34
N VAL A 530 11.03 20.77 -5.56
CA VAL A 530 10.15 19.68 -5.99
C VAL A 530 10.77 18.92 -7.13
N LEU A 531 10.91 17.61 -6.97
CA LEU A 531 11.66 16.77 -7.90
C LEU A 531 11.15 15.32 -7.92
N ARG A 532 11.40 14.65 -9.05
CA ARG A 532 11.19 13.20 -9.18
C ARG A 532 12.29 12.40 -8.48
N PRO A 533 12.04 11.15 -8.05
CA PRO A 533 13.03 10.35 -7.34
C PRO A 533 14.32 10.10 -8.13
N LEU A 534 14.20 9.62 -9.37
CA LEU A 534 15.34 9.14 -10.17
C LEU A 534 15.71 10.12 -11.30
N ASP A 535 14.87 10.23 -12.32
CA ASP A 535 15.07 11.03 -13.52
C ASP A 535 13.75 11.62 -14.02
N ASP A 536 13.79 12.27 -15.18
CA ASP A 536 12.62 12.85 -15.85
C ASP A 536 11.93 11.86 -16.81
N THR A 537 12.35 10.59 -16.85
CA THR A 537 11.79 9.59 -17.78
C THR A 537 10.32 9.32 -17.47
N HIS A 538 9.46 9.63 -18.44
CA HIS A 538 8.02 9.39 -18.31
C HIS A 538 7.56 8.26 -19.24
N ALA A 539 7.55 7.04 -18.71
CA ALA A 539 7.09 5.83 -19.36
C ALA A 539 6.29 4.98 -18.34
N PRO A 540 5.12 5.47 -17.88
CA PRO A 540 4.36 4.78 -16.85
C PRO A 540 3.91 3.41 -17.36
N GLN A 541 4.42 2.35 -16.74
CA GLN A 541 4.04 0.98 -17.05
C GLN A 541 3.44 0.32 -15.81
N PRO A 542 2.14 -0.09 -15.85
CA PRO A 542 1.53 -0.75 -14.72
C PRO A 542 2.18 -2.12 -14.53
N LEU A 543 2.51 -2.44 -13.27
CA LEU A 543 3.11 -3.72 -12.91
C LEU A 543 2.27 -4.92 -13.39
N GLU A 544 0.95 -4.77 -13.41
CA GLU A 544 0.02 -5.76 -13.94
C GLU A 544 0.37 -6.18 -15.37
N ALA A 545 0.69 -5.23 -16.26
CA ALA A 545 0.98 -5.52 -17.66
C ALA A 545 2.20 -6.45 -17.81
N VAL A 546 3.19 -6.34 -16.92
CA VAL A 546 4.34 -7.24 -16.92
C VAL A 546 3.97 -8.63 -16.40
N LEU A 547 3.15 -8.69 -15.35
CA LEU A 547 2.75 -9.97 -14.73
C LEU A 547 1.75 -10.76 -15.58
N THR A 548 0.97 -10.10 -16.42
CA THR A 548 0.02 -10.72 -17.37
C THR A 548 0.66 -11.03 -18.74
N GLY A 549 1.91 -10.63 -18.95
CA GLY A 549 2.65 -10.86 -20.19
C GLY A 549 2.37 -9.85 -21.31
N GLY A 550 1.63 -8.77 -21.04
CA GLY A 550 1.44 -7.66 -21.97
C GLY A 550 2.70 -6.84 -22.21
N VAL A 551 3.64 -6.81 -21.25
CA VAL A 551 4.95 -6.18 -21.37
C VAL A 551 6.05 -7.15 -20.96
N SER A 552 7.12 -7.24 -21.75
CA SER A 552 8.26 -8.07 -21.37
C SER A 552 9.01 -7.45 -20.18
N PRO A 553 9.50 -8.25 -19.22
CA PRO A 553 10.33 -7.74 -18.13
C PRO A 553 11.54 -6.93 -18.61
N GLN A 554 12.14 -7.31 -19.74
CA GLN A 554 13.26 -6.59 -20.34
C GLN A 554 12.87 -5.16 -20.73
N SER A 555 11.74 -4.99 -21.41
CA SER A 555 11.20 -3.68 -21.79
C SER A 555 10.87 -2.82 -20.57
N PHE A 556 10.24 -3.42 -19.55
CA PHE A 556 9.92 -2.74 -18.30
C PHE A 556 11.16 -2.17 -17.60
N PHE A 557 12.23 -2.96 -17.48
CA PHE A 557 13.45 -2.48 -16.82
C PHE A 557 14.32 -1.56 -17.70
N SER A 558 14.22 -1.62 -19.03
CA SER A 558 14.91 -0.69 -19.92
C SER A 558 14.27 0.71 -19.93
N LEU A 559 12.96 0.78 -19.66
CA LEU A 559 12.18 2.00 -19.57
C LEU A 559 11.69 2.19 -18.13
N TYR A 560 12.55 1.87 -17.15
CA TYR A 560 12.17 1.92 -15.75
C TYR A 560 11.72 3.34 -15.38
N ASP A 561 10.43 3.48 -15.12
CA ASP A 561 9.82 4.70 -14.63
C ASP A 561 9.36 4.46 -13.19
N THR A 562 9.76 5.33 -12.27
CA THR A 562 9.47 5.22 -10.84
C THR A 562 7.96 5.18 -10.54
N SER A 563 7.11 5.64 -11.47
CA SER A 563 5.65 5.72 -11.36
C SER A 563 4.91 4.38 -11.46
N TRP A 564 5.60 3.26 -11.75
CA TRP A 564 5.02 1.90 -11.75
C TRP A 564 4.27 1.53 -10.45
N LYS A 565 4.61 2.23 -9.36
CA LYS A 565 4.07 2.05 -7.99
C LYS A 565 2.67 2.66 -7.82
N ASP A 566 2.22 3.48 -8.75
CA ASP A 566 0.85 4.02 -8.74
C ASP A 566 -0.16 2.89 -8.93
N GLY A 567 -1.24 2.90 -8.15
CA GLY A 567 -2.20 1.80 -8.10
C GLY A 567 -1.68 0.45 -7.54
N ALA A 568 -0.39 0.32 -7.20
CA ALA A 568 0.21 -0.92 -6.71
C ALA A 568 0.01 -1.14 -5.18
N TYR A 569 -1.25 -1.17 -4.73
CA TYR A 569 -1.63 -1.24 -3.31
C TYR A 569 -0.91 -2.36 -2.53
N ALA A 570 -0.68 -3.52 -3.16
CA ALA A 570 0.06 -4.65 -2.61
C ALA A 570 1.42 -4.27 -1.99
N PHE A 571 2.13 -3.29 -2.54
CA PHE A 571 3.45 -2.85 -2.07
C PHE A 571 3.43 -1.95 -0.83
N TYR A 572 2.26 -1.48 -0.42
CA TYR A 572 2.12 -0.72 0.84
C TYR A 572 1.61 -1.60 1.98
N THR A 573 1.17 -2.83 1.68
CA THR A 573 0.56 -3.73 2.67
C THR A 573 1.49 -4.07 3.82
N GLY A 574 0.98 -3.94 5.05
CA GLY A 574 1.77 -4.16 6.26
C GLY A 574 2.77 -3.05 6.61
N THR A 575 2.68 -1.88 5.97
CA THR A 575 3.47 -0.67 6.30
C THR A 575 2.58 0.42 6.89
N GLN A 576 3.18 1.43 7.53
CA GLN A 576 2.45 2.61 8.00
C GLN A 576 1.90 3.51 6.88
N VAL A 577 2.33 3.28 5.64
CA VAL A 577 1.90 4.03 4.46
C VAL A 577 0.58 3.47 3.88
N ALA A 578 0.22 2.21 4.17
CA ALA A 578 -1.01 1.60 3.64
C ALA A 578 -2.28 2.46 3.84
N PRO A 579 -2.54 3.08 5.00
CA PRO A 579 -3.71 3.94 5.18
C PRO A 579 -3.71 5.20 4.31
N LEU A 580 -2.55 5.65 3.83
CA LEU A 580 -2.38 6.86 3.01
C LEU A 580 -2.71 6.64 1.52
N THR A 581 -2.87 5.39 1.08
CA THR A 581 -3.26 5.11 -0.31
C THR A 581 -4.67 5.62 -0.58
N SER A 582 -5.02 5.92 -1.83
CA SER A 582 -6.39 6.31 -2.20
C SER A 582 -7.42 5.21 -1.90
N ILE A 583 -8.71 5.55 -1.93
CA ILE A 583 -9.77 4.54 -1.99
C ILE A 583 -9.62 3.80 -3.32
N ALA A 584 -9.48 2.48 -3.27
CA ALA A 584 -9.33 1.69 -4.48
C ALA A 584 -10.66 1.59 -5.21
N THR A 585 -10.63 1.82 -6.52
CA THR A 585 -11.76 1.65 -7.43
C THR A 585 -11.67 0.37 -8.25
N GLU A 586 -10.49 -0.26 -8.27
CA GLU A 586 -10.20 -1.46 -9.04
C GLU A 586 -9.46 -2.50 -8.18
N VAL A 587 -9.64 -3.77 -8.54
CA VAL A 587 -9.03 -4.90 -7.84
C VAL A 587 -7.56 -4.99 -8.22
N ASP A 588 -6.70 -4.91 -7.21
CA ASP A 588 -5.29 -5.20 -7.36
C ASP A 588 -5.11 -6.70 -7.63
N VAL A 589 -4.57 -6.99 -8.81
CA VAL A 589 -4.31 -8.34 -9.31
C VAL A 589 -3.03 -8.96 -8.74
N VAL A 590 -2.21 -8.15 -8.09
CA VAL A 590 -0.92 -8.53 -7.55
C VAL A 590 -1.11 -9.23 -6.19
N PRO A 591 -0.51 -10.40 -5.96
CA PRO A 591 -0.53 -11.01 -4.64
C PRO A 591 0.12 -10.10 -3.59
N ALA A 592 -0.66 -9.67 -2.60
CA ALA A 592 -0.23 -8.82 -1.49
C ALA A 592 0.62 -9.56 -0.43
N TRP A 593 1.30 -10.64 -0.82
CA TRP A 593 2.09 -11.46 0.09
C TRP A 593 3.25 -12.20 -0.53
N VAL A 594 4.23 -12.47 0.31
CA VAL A 594 5.38 -13.33 0.01
C VAL A 594 5.51 -14.39 1.08
N VAL A 595 6.10 -15.53 0.74
CA VAL A 595 6.66 -16.46 1.72
C VAL A 595 8.13 -16.11 1.87
N PHE A 596 8.51 -15.60 3.03
CA PHE A 596 9.89 -15.25 3.39
C PHE A 596 10.27 -16.02 4.65
N GLU A 597 11.41 -16.72 4.64
CA GLU A 597 11.88 -17.56 5.75
C GLU A 597 10.85 -18.60 6.21
N GLY A 598 10.06 -19.14 5.26
CA GLY A 598 9.03 -20.14 5.57
C GLY A 598 7.79 -19.58 6.27
N VAL A 599 7.61 -18.25 6.28
CA VAL A 599 6.44 -17.59 6.86
C VAL A 599 5.82 -16.66 5.82
N GLN A 600 4.49 -16.68 5.73
CA GLN A 600 3.76 -15.73 4.90
C GLN A 600 3.82 -14.33 5.53
N ARG A 601 4.23 -13.34 4.74
CA ARG A 601 4.38 -11.94 5.15
C ARG A 601 3.68 -11.01 4.15
N PRO A 602 3.15 -9.86 4.59
CA PRO A 602 2.69 -8.82 3.68
C PRO A 602 3.80 -8.40 2.70
N LEU A 603 3.44 -8.19 1.43
CA LEU A 603 4.41 -7.85 0.40
C LEU A 603 5.10 -6.52 0.71
N GLY A 604 4.34 -5.49 1.11
CA GLY A 604 4.91 -4.16 1.38
C GLY A 604 5.89 -4.16 2.55
N TRP A 605 5.56 -4.84 3.64
CA TRP A 605 6.49 -5.04 4.77
C TRP A 605 7.80 -5.70 4.32
N PHE A 606 7.72 -6.78 3.54
CA PHE A 606 8.90 -7.47 3.03
C PHE A 606 9.71 -6.58 2.10
N PHE A 607 9.04 -5.93 1.14
CA PHE A 607 9.68 -5.09 0.14
C PHE A 607 10.41 -3.92 0.79
N ARG A 608 9.76 -3.22 1.72
CA ARG A 608 10.39 -2.17 2.54
C ARG A 608 11.61 -2.70 3.28
N ARG A 609 11.48 -3.83 3.99
CA ARG A 609 12.59 -4.42 4.76
C ARG A 609 13.80 -4.69 3.86
N VAL A 610 13.58 -5.39 2.74
CA VAL A 610 14.65 -5.75 1.82
C VAL A 610 15.29 -4.52 1.19
N LEU A 611 14.48 -3.54 0.76
CA LEU A 611 14.99 -2.29 0.21
C LEU A 611 15.88 -1.56 1.22
N ARG A 612 15.45 -1.46 2.47
CA ARG A 612 16.26 -0.88 3.54
C ARG A 612 17.57 -1.62 3.72
N ASP A 613 17.54 -2.96 3.79
CA ASP A 613 18.76 -3.77 3.91
C ASP A 613 19.73 -3.53 2.73
N ARG A 614 19.21 -3.34 1.52
CA ARG A 614 20.00 -3.11 0.29
C ARG A 614 20.55 -1.70 0.17
N VAL A 615 19.79 -0.69 0.59
CA VAL A 615 20.19 0.73 0.52
C VAL A 615 21.15 1.05 1.65
N LEU A 616 20.90 0.54 2.86
CA LEU A 616 21.66 0.80 4.08
C LEU A 616 22.76 -0.24 4.35
N GLN A 617 23.03 -1.16 3.40
CA GLN A 617 24.10 -2.16 3.46
C GLN A 617 24.10 -3.05 4.73
N GLY A 618 22.94 -3.54 5.17
CA GLY A 618 22.83 -4.57 6.21
C GLY A 618 22.76 -4.11 7.67
N GLY A 619 22.68 -2.80 7.95
CA GLY A 619 22.62 -2.25 9.31
C GLY A 619 21.28 -2.38 10.06
N SER A 620 20.34 -3.24 9.65
CA SER A 620 18.94 -3.18 10.12
C SER A 620 18.65 -3.82 11.48
N GLY A 621 19.60 -4.54 12.08
CA GLY A 621 19.37 -5.33 13.30
C GLY A 621 19.08 -4.53 14.58
N ALA A 622 19.25 -3.21 14.57
CA ALA A 622 19.28 -2.38 15.77
C ALA A 622 18.57 -1.02 15.64
N LEU A 623 17.62 -0.88 14.72
CA LEU A 623 17.02 0.42 14.38
C LEU A 623 15.92 0.85 15.37
N PHE A 624 15.86 2.15 15.68
CA PHE A 624 14.88 2.78 16.56
C PHE A 624 14.96 2.31 18.03
N ARG A 625 16.17 2.22 18.61
CA ARG A 625 16.31 1.84 20.03
C ARG A 625 15.74 2.90 20.96
N HIS A 626 15.93 4.17 20.61
CA HIS A 626 15.48 5.29 21.43
C HIS A 626 13.97 5.52 21.30
N ALA A 627 13.26 5.62 22.42
CA ALA A 627 11.81 5.77 22.45
C ALA A 627 11.30 7.02 21.70
N GLY A 628 12.05 8.13 21.77
CA GLY A 628 11.76 9.36 21.02
C GLY A 628 11.89 9.20 19.50
N VAL A 629 12.91 8.47 19.05
CA VAL A 629 13.12 8.20 17.60
C VAL A 629 12.03 7.27 17.07
N ARG A 630 11.60 6.28 17.86
CA ARG A 630 10.41 5.47 17.54
C ARG A 630 9.14 6.30 17.45
N LEU A 631 8.97 7.28 18.32
CA LEU A 631 7.81 8.18 18.29
C LEU A 631 7.79 8.94 16.98
N TYR A 632 8.90 9.59 16.62
CA TYR A 632 9.01 10.31 15.35
C TYR A 632 8.81 9.39 14.15
N ALA A 633 9.42 8.21 14.15
CA ALA A 633 9.25 7.25 13.07
C ALA A 633 7.78 6.88 12.83
N ARG A 634 7.00 6.71 13.90
CA ARG A 634 5.55 6.45 13.78
C ARG A 634 4.78 7.67 13.29
N PHE A 635 5.15 8.87 13.76
CA PHE A 635 4.57 10.13 13.30
C PHE A 635 4.83 10.34 11.80
N ALA A 636 6.06 10.09 11.35
CA ALA A 636 6.54 10.32 9.99
C ALA A 636 6.32 9.13 9.02
N ASN A 637 5.57 8.10 9.43
CA ASN A 637 5.26 6.88 8.66
C ASN A 637 6.50 6.12 8.15
N LEU A 638 7.56 6.09 8.95
CA LEU A 638 8.83 5.48 8.59
C LEU A 638 8.93 3.99 8.99
N LEU A 639 7.95 3.38 9.66
CA LEU A 639 8.00 1.98 10.13
C LEU A 639 7.34 0.95 9.21
#